data_AF-A0A969WLD3-F1
#
_entry.id   AF-A0A969WLD3-F1
#
_cell.length_a   1.000
_cell.length_b   1.000
_cell.length_c   1.000
_cell.angle_alpha   90.00
_cell.angle_beta   90.00
_cell.angle_gamma   90.00
#
_symmetry.space_group_name_H-M   'P 1'
#
loop_
_entity.id
_entity.type
_entity.pdbx_description
1 polymer ?
#
loop_
_entity_poly.entity_id
_entity_poly.type
_entity_poly.pdbx_seq_one_letter_code
_entity_poly.pdbx_strand_id
1 'polypeptide(L)'
;MQPRAKEPDRTRLTAVHKKNILVFLAFLGLAVLMTWPTLAKWNSEWAGGRSDLLVHQWTFWWIKEALSAGQNPFYTTLLYYPNGVSLLTHNIAWLNIAFWLPLQALIGEIAAYNVIFILIYALNGFAMYLFAAELMVQRPAAFIAGLIFAFWPYTLSHYDHPNLILTFAVPLALLYLYRTARQPTLRHTLLAALFLALIGFSRLQHLALAGLIIALFVVWLLIPIPAAHSRRSIKMLALAGGLSLLIMLPIITPLVYNQLTRSNPEDVAIIEPDDGRTDLAAYLVPSPDNTFWGDRIKPIYTPYAASWNYTPFIGYMTLILALLGLIFRWRQTWFWLLLAVIYILLALGPELAVNGQIYPDVPLPYNLIEGALLGDFIRRPHRLNVFLALPVAMMAGWGATVFSRQQRLKPVMITAVLAAIILIEYSALPFTTSPTEKIAWNEKLAAEPGDFAVLDIPAHNRSFDKWYMVYQMQHGKPIVGGHVSRMPREAFDFIKTVPILDSILQNDARADFSITNVAEQMRLLNRANVRYLVLHKRFANDGLQAMWRDWLTYAPTYEDEDVIVYRTAPQVGQDFAIEQSLTPEIGLIRADFAPSDAVQGGTIKVDARWGSTAQPGSTAVPGTAYNVCFWLVNGDWRLGIGDCQPVSESWPTDKWQVNEVLRGSYTLWLEEMIPPGDYQLQMALAEGEKVVGDTAVLGPITIHPFSPAHETNANWQNTITLRGYDLAQTDKTLQLALYWQGERPLNDSYKVFVHVINPATGDIAAQSDAIPRNWTYPTTAWEPGEIVRDVVEIPLAGVADGRYQIWIGLSHELTGDRLTVSDNAGQTDERLLLTTIDK
;
A
#
# COMPACT_ATOMS: atom_id res chain seq x y z
N MET A 1 72.58 -26.31 -8.22
CA MET A 1 71.96 -26.46 -6.89
C MET A 1 70.99 -25.30 -6.67
N GLN A 2 69.68 -25.55 -6.81
CA GLN A 2 68.62 -24.58 -6.51
C GLN A 2 68.43 -24.48 -5.00
N PRO A 3 68.23 -23.28 -4.41
CA PRO A 3 67.96 -23.18 -2.97
C PRO A 3 66.55 -23.66 -2.67
N ARG A 4 66.45 -24.65 -1.76
CA ARG A 4 65.22 -25.11 -1.12
C ARG A 4 64.40 -23.92 -0.61
N ALA A 5 63.13 -23.83 -0.99
CA ALA A 5 62.16 -22.93 -0.38
C ALA A 5 62.06 -23.24 1.12
N LYS A 6 62.42 -22.28 1.98
CA LYS A 6 62.24 -22.38 3.43
C LYS A 6 60.75 -22.50 3.74
N GLU A 7 60.38 -23.56 4.46
CA GLU A 7 59.06 -23.68 5.10
C GLU A 7 58.80 -22.43 5.97
N PRO A 8 57.58 -21.86 5.93
CA PRO A 8 57.23 -20.74 6.78
C PRO A 8 57.23 -21.15 8.25
N ASP A 9 58.06 -20.47 9.03
CA ASP A 9 58.22 -20.57 10.48
C ASP A 9 56.86 -20.56 11.21
N ARG A 10 56.48 -21.68 11.84
CA ARG A 10 55.18 -21.89 12.55
C ARG A 10 54.87 -20.78 13.56
N THR A 11 55.91 -20.18 14.14
CA THR A 11 55.84 -19.08 15.13
C THR A 11 55.33 -17.77 14.53
N ARG A 12 55.64 -17.49 13.25
CA ARG A 12 55.13 -16.31 12.54
C ARG A 12 53.67 -16.48 12.14
N LEU A 13 53.27 -17.69 11.75
CA LEU A 13 51.89 -18.01 11.42
C LEU A 13 50.97 -17.81 12.63
N THR A 14 51.33 -18.34 13.80
CA THR A 14 50.53 -18.18 15.03
C THR A 14 50.40 -16.71 15.46
N ALA A 15 51.45 -15.90 15.33
CA ALA A 15 51.41 -14.47 15.64
C ALA A 15 50.48 -13.67 14.70
N VAL A 16 50.41 -14.03 13.41
CA VAL A 16 49.49 -13.39 12.45
C VAL A 16 48.04 -13.74 12.74
N HIS A 17 47.74 -15.01 13.07
CA HIS A 17 46.39 -15.45 13.43
C HIS A 17 45.89 -14.74 14.69
N LYS A 18 46.71 -14.65 15.75
CA LYS A 18 46.36 -13.91 16.98
C LYS A 18 46.00 -12.45 16.71
N LYS A 19 46.77 -11.75 15.87
CA LYS A 19 46.48 -10.35 15.51
C LYS A 19 45.16 -10.21 14.74
N ASN A 20 44.88 -11.12 13.82
CA ASN A 20 43.65 -11.06 13.03
C ASN A 20 42.41 -11.33 13.89
N ILE A 21 42.51 -12.24 14.87
CA ILE A 21 41.43 -12.47 15.85
C ILE A 21 41.15 -11.19 16.64
N LEU A 22 42.18 -10.50 17.14
CA LEU A 22 42.01 -9.25 17.88
C LEU A 22 41.33 -8.15 17.02
N VAL A 23 41.67 -8.05 15.74
CA VAL A 23 41.03 -7.10 14.82
C VAL A 23 39.57 -7.45 14.59
N PHE A 24 39.25 -8.73 14.40
CA PHE A 24 37.86 -9.18 14.29
C PHE A 24 37.06 -8.87 15.56
N LEU A 25 37.61 -9.15 16.74
CA LEU A 25 36.96 -8.82 18.03
C LEU A 25 36.78 -7.30 18.20
N ALA A 26 37.71 -6.48 17.72
CA ALA A 26 37.54 -5.02 17.71
C ALA A 26 36.37 -4.59 16.81
N PHE A 27 36.25 -5.15 15.59
CA PHE A 27 35.10 -4.90 14.73
C PHE A 27 33.78 -5.39 15.35
N LEU A 28 33.79 -6.52 16.06
CA LEU A 28 32.62 -7.01 16.78
C LEU A 28 32.21 -6.06 17.90
N GLY A 29 33.15 -5.57 18.70
CA GLY A 29 32.87 -4.58 19.74
C GLY A 29 32.36 -3.25 19.17
N LEU A 30 32.93 -2.79 18.05
CA LEU A 30 32.43 -1.60 17.35
C LEU A 30 31.04 -1.83 16.74
N ALA A 31 30.75 -3.03 16.23
CA ALA A 31 29.43 -3.35 15.70
C ALA A 31 28.37 -3.32 16.80
N VAL A 32 28.66 -3.89 17.98
CA VAL A 32 27.79 -3.77 19.16
C VAL A 32 27.58 -2.31 19.55
N LEU A 33 28.64 -1.50 19.55
CA LEU A 33 28.54 -0.07 19.89
C LEU A 33 27.68 0.69 18.89
N MET A 34 27.93 0.53 17.58
CA MET A 34 27.26 1.26 16.50
C MET A 34 25.80 0.83 16.26
N THR A 35 25.41 -0.32 16.79
CA THR A 35 24.04 -0.85 16.70
C THR A 35 23.34 -0.89 18.06
N TRP A 36 23.91 -0.25 19.10
CA TRP A 36 23.28 -0.17 20.40
C TRP A 36 21.93 0.56 20.31
N PRO A 37 20.81 0.04 20.86
CA PRO A 37 20.71 -0.98 21.91
C PRO A 37 20.38 -2.41 21.44
N THR A 38 20.67 -2.79 20.20
CA THR A 38 20.32 -4.13 19.64
C THR A 38 20.70 -5.29 20.57
N LEU A 39 21.88 -5.25 21.20
CA LEU A 39 22.30 -6.30 22.14
C LEU A 39 21.55 -6.26 23.49
N ALA A 40 21.13 -5.08 23.96
CA ALA A 40 20.33 -4.97 25.19
C ALA A 40 18.91 -5.51 24.99
N LYS A 41 18.36 -5.31 23.79
CA LYS A 41 17.02 -5.75 23.37
C LYS A 41 17.05 -7.06 22.57
N TRP A 42 18.13 -7.83 22.72
CA TRP A 42 18.49 -8.92 21.81
C TRP A 42 17.40 -9.98 21.61
N ASN A 43 16.53 -10.25 22.58
CA ASN A 43 15.49 -11.26 22.48
C ASN A 43 14.05 -10.70 22.49
N SER A 44 13.87 -9.38 22.52
CA SER A 44 12.56 -8.73 22.66
C SER A 44 12.18 -7.86 21.45
N GLU A 45 13.16 -7.35 20.71
CA GLU A 45 12.94 -6.46 19.57
C GLU A 45 13.88 -6.86 18.42
N TRP A 46 13.45 -6.71 17.17
CA TRP A 46 14.33 -6.88 16.02
C TRP A 46 15.16 -5.61 15.77
N ALA A 47 16.43 -5.77 15.38
CA ALA A 47 17.21 -4.68 14.82
C ALA A 47 16.56 -4.17 13.52
N GLY A 48 16.42 -2.85 13.40
CA GLY A 48 15.72 -2.18 12.30
C GLY A 48 14.26 -1.86 12.60
N GLY A 49 13.52 -1.34 11.61
CA GLY A 49 12.12 -0.97 11.88
C GLY A 49 11.26 -0.36 10.79
N ARG A 50 11.53 -0.69 9.52
CA ARG A 50 10.61 -0.35 8.42
C ARG A 50 9.85 -1.59 7.98
N SER A 51 8.76 -1.38 7.23
CA SER A 51 7.83 -2.45 6.87
C SER A 51 8.46 -3.60 6.06
N ASP A 52 9.52 -3.34 5.28
CA ASP A 52 10.25 -4.38 4.53
C ASP A 52 10.95 -5.41 5.43
N LEU A 53 11.30 -5.03 6.66
CA LEU A 53 11.86 -5.96 7.64
C LEU A 53 10.87 -7.09 7.96
N LEU A 54 9.58 -6.78 8.05
CA LEU A 54 8.52 -7.73 8.41
C LEU A 54 8.42 -8.87 7.39
N VAL A 55 8.57 -8.54 6.11
CA VAL A 55 8.61 -9.53 5.02
C VAL A 55 9.79 -10.47 5.20
N HIS A 56 10.97 -9.95 5.56
CA HIS A 56 12.13 -10.78 5.82
C HIS A 56 11.95 -11.70 7.03
N GLN A 57 11.34 -11.23 8.13
CA GLN A 57 11.08 -12.08 9.29
C GLN A 57 10.12 -13.21 8.95
N TRP A 58 9.05 -12.91 8.21
CA TRP A 58 8.14 -13.93 7.71
C TRP A 58 8.85 -14.95 6.81
N THR A 59 9.72 -14.50 5.92
CA THR A 59 10.48 -15.41 5.04
C THR A 59 11.45 -16.30 5.82
N PHE A 60 12.05 -15.82 6.92
CA PHE A 60 12.88 -16.67 7.78
C PHE A 60 12.05 -17.78 8.43
N TRP A 61 10.89 -17.42 8.95
CA TRP A 61 9.93 -18.36 9.53
C TRP A 61 9.41 -19.37 8.48
N TRP A 62 8.92 -18.90 7.34
CA TRP A 62 8.43 -19.76 6.26
C TRP A 62 9.47 -20.76 5.76
N ILE A 63 10.72 -20.34 5.56
CA ILE A 63 11.77 -21.25 5.10
C ILE A 63 12.07 -22.33 6.15
N LYS A 64 12.05 -21.99 7.45
CA LYS A 64 12.16 -22.97 8.52
C LYS A 64 11.00 -23.97 8.46
N GLU A 65 9.75 -23.49 8.41
CA GLU A 65 8.56 -24.36 8.33
C GLU A 65 8.59 -25.26 7.10
N ALA A 66 8.86 -24.70 5.92
CA ALA A 66 8.93 -25.46 4.67
C ALA A 66 10.00 -26.55 4.71
N LEU A 67 11.21 -26.23 5.20
CA LEU A 67 12.28 -27.22 5.31
C LEU A 67 11.96 -28.30 6.35
N SER A 68 11.40 -27.92 7.49
CA SER A 68 10.99 -28.86 8.54
C SER A 68 9.87 -29.81 8.10
N ALA A 69 8.96 -29.33 7.25
CA ALA A 69 7.86 -30.12 6.69
C ALA A 69 8.21 -30.84 5.37
N GLY A 70 9.44 -30.68 4.84
CA GLY A 70 9.84 -31.26 3.55
C GLY A 70 9.11 -30.65 2.34
N GLN A 71 8.60 -29.42 2.49
CA GLN A 71 7.88 -28.69 1.46
C GLN A 71 8.83 -27.89 0.57
N ASN A 72 8.35 -27.51 -0.62
CA ASN A 72 9.11 -26.65 -1.53
C ASN A 72 9.17 -25.22 -0.98
N PRO A 73 10.36 -24.67 -0.64
CA PRO A 73 10.46 -23.31 -0.09
C PRO A 73 10.07 -22.20 -1.08
N PHE A 74 9.98 -22.51 -2.38
CA PHE A 74 9.65 -21.56 -3.44
C PHE A 74 8.16 -21.42 -3.74
N TYR A 75 7.27 -22.08 -2.98
CA TYR A 75 5.82 -21.94 -3.15
C TYR A 75 5.12 -22.12 -1.81
N THR A 76 4.18 -21.25 -1.49
CA THR A 76 3.42 -21.30 -0.23
C THR A 76 1.93 -21.22 -0.49
N THR A 77 1.14 -21.94 0.31
CA THR A 77 -0.32 -21.81 0.39
C THR A 77 -0.76 -20.96 1.58
N LEU A 78 0.19 -20.44 2.36
CA LEU A 78 -0.11 -19.60 3.53
C LEU A 78 -0.46 -18.16 3.13
N LEU A 79 0.01 -17.68 1.97
CA LEU A 79 -0.34 -16.37 1.43
C LEU A 79 -1.23 -16.53 0.20
N TYR A 80 -2.10 -15.56 -0.07
CA TYR A 80 -3.02 -15.60 -1.21
C TYR A 80 -3.85 -16.89 -1.25
N TYR A 81 -4.33 -17.31 -0.08
CA TYR A 81 -5.20 -18.46 0.05
C TYR A 81 -6.51 -18.25 -0.72
N PRO A 82 -7.08 -19.28 -1.40
CA PRO A 82 -6.67 -20.69 -1.40
C PRO A 82 -5.64 -21.07 -2.48
N ASN A 83 -5.38 -20.20 -3.44
CA ASN A 83 -4.56 -20.52 -4.62
C ASN A 83 -3.06 -20.60 -4.31
N GLY A 84 -2.60 -19.94 -3.25
CA GLY A 84 -1.19 -19.85 -2.92
C GLY A 84 -0.40 -18.95 -3.87
N VAL A 85 0.90 -18.82 -3.63
CA VAL A 85 1.77 -17.97 -4.44
C VAL A 85 3.17 -18.54 -4.60
N SER A 86 3.76 -18.30 -5.77
CA SER A 86 5.17 -18.61 -6.03
C SER A 86 6.08 -17.59 -5.37
N LEU A 87 7.08 -18.08 -4.64
CA LEU A 87 8.16 -17.31 -4.03
C LEU A 87 9.45 -17.38 -4.87
N LEU A 88 9.39 -17.89 -6.09
CA LEU A 88 10.58 -18.06 -6.93
C LEU A 88 11.26 -16.72 -7.28
N THR A 89 10.47 -15.67 -7.46
CA THR A 89 10.94 -14.30 -7.72
C THR A 89 10.89 -13.41 -6.47
N HIS A 90 10.59 -14.01 -5.32
CA HIS A 90 10.59 -13.35 -4.02
C HIS A 90 12.03 -13.14 -3.50
N ASN A 91 12.26 -12.03 -2.80
CA ASN A 91 13.58 -11.66 -2.30
C ASN A 91 13.95 -12.46 -1.03
N ILE A 92 14.42 -13.71 -1.20
CA ILE A 92 14.82 -14.58 -0.08
C ILE A 92 16.27 -14.31 0.33
N ALA A 93 16.50 -14.06 1.62
CA ALA A 93 17.80 -13.79 2.22
C ALA A 93 18.57 -15.08 2.57
N TRP A 94 18.88 -15.91 1.56
CA TRP A 94 19.41 -17.26 1.74
C TRP A 94 20.61 -17.36 2.69
N LEU A 95 21.60 -16.48 2.53
CA LEU A 95 22.81 -16.53 3.35
C LEU A 95 22.54 -16.10 4.80
N ASN A 96 21.65 -15.13 5.02
CA ASN A 96 21.23 -14.74 6.36
C ASN A 96 20.46 -15.89 7.05
N ILE A 97 19.54 -16.54 6.33
CA ILE A 97 18.77 -17.69 6.84
C ILE A 97 19.70 -18.87 7.15
N ALA A 98 20.71 -19.13 6.32
CA ALA A 98 21.69 -20.19 6.56
C ALA A 98 22.48 -19.99 7.86
N PHE A 99 22.82 -18.74 8.22
CA PHE A 99 23.42 -18.44 9.53
C PHE A 99 22.39 -18.49 10.67
N TRP A 100 21.14 -18.13 10.39
CA TRP A 100 20.07 -18.03 11.37
C TRP A 100 19.50 -19.37 11.81
N LEU A 101 19.25 -20.30 10.88
CA LEU A 101 18.65 -21.61 11.15
C LEU A 101 19.32 -22.40 12.30
N PRO A 102 20.67 -22.56 12.34
CA PRO A 102 21.31 -23.27 13.45
C PRO A 102 21.30 -22.45 14.75
N LEU A 103 21.33 -21.12 14.66
CA LEU A 103 21.42 -20.25 15.83
C LEU A 103 20.07 -20.08 16.53
N GLN A 104 18.97 -19.98 15.78
CA GLN A 104 17.63 -19.81 16.35
C GLN A 104 17.21 -21.01 17.20
N ALA A 105 17.69 -22.21 16.88
CA ALA A 105 17.45 -23.41 17.68
C ALA A 105 18.15 -23.35 19.06
N LEU A 106 19.18 -22.54 19.22
CA LEU A 106 19.98 -22.44 20.45
C LEU A 106 19.55 -21.28 21.34
N ILE A 107 19.23 -20.12 20.74
CA ILE A 107 19.00 -18.87 21.50
C ILE A 107 17.65 -18.20 21.19
N GLY A 108 16.83 -18.79 20.33
CA GLY A 108 15.55 -18.24 19.89
C GLY A 108 15.67 -17.38 18.62
N GLU A 109 14.53 -17.13 17.98
CA GLU A 109 14.41 -16.53 16.65
C GLU A 109 14.90 -15.07 16.60
N ILE A 110 14.40 -14.24 17.53
CA ILE A 110 14.72 -12.81 17.64
C ILE A 110 16.20 -12.62 17.98
N ALA A 111 16.68 -13.37 18.98
CA ALA A 111 18.08 -13.37 19.41
C ALA A 111 19.05 -13.76 18.29
N ALA A 112 18.74 -14.82 17.55
CA ALA A 112 19.55 -15.25 16.43
C ALA A 112 19.64 -14.19 15.33
N TYR A 113 18.51 -13.54 14.99
CA TYR A 113 18.49 -12.45 14.01
C TYR A 113 19.39 -11.29 14.45
N ASN A 114 19.27 -10.84 15.69
CA ASN A 114 20.04 -9.71 16.21
C ASN A 114 21.55 -10.01 16.31
N VAL A 115 21.93 -11.22 16.72
CA VAL A 115 23.34 -11.65 16.73
C VAL A 115 23.91 -11.66 15.32
N ILE A 116 23.16 -12.16 14.34
CA ILE A 116 23.58 -12.16 12.93
C ILE A 116 23.69 -10.73 12.42
N PHE A 117 22.72 -9.87 12.70
CA PHE A 117 22.73 -8.46 12.31
C PHE A 117 24.03 -7.76 12.77
N ILE A 118 24.41 -7.92 14.04
CA ILE A 118 25.67 -7.39 14.59
C ILE A 118 26.89 -8.04 13.91
N LEU A 119 26.87 -9.36 13.72
CA LEU A 119 27.96 -10.11 13.11
C LEU A 119 28.22 -9.66 11.66
N ILE A 120 27.20 -9.28 10.90
CA ILE A 120 27.33 -8.81 9.53
C ILE A 120 28.22 -7.57 9.44
N TYR A 121 27.99 -6.56 10.29
CA TYR A 121 28.83 -5.36 10.31
C TYR A 121 30.29 -5.68 10.66
N ALA A 122 30.49 -6.59 11.63
CA ALA A 122 31.82 -7.05 12.00
C ALA A 122 32.53 -7.80 10.85
N LEU A 123 31.80 -8.68 10.15
CA LEU A 123 32.31 -9.43 9.00
C LEU A 123 32.65 -8.53 7.82
N ASN A 124 31.78 -7.55 7.51
CA ASN A 124 32.03 -6.57 6.46
C ASN A 124 33.34 -5.82 6.70
N GLY A 125 33.51 -5.27 7.91
CA GLY A 125 34.73 -4.53 8.27
C GLY A 125 35.97 -5.38 8.29
N PHE A 126 35.88 -6.57 8.87
CA PHE A 126 37.02 -7.49 8.94
C PHE A 126 37.44 -7.98 7.55
N ALA A 127 36.49 -8.32 6.68
CA ALA A 127 36.76 -8.72 5.31
C ALA A 127 37.45 -7.61 4.52
N MET A 128 36.97 -6.37 4.64
CA MET A 128 37.60 -5.22 4.01
C MET A 128 38.99 -4.93 4.59
N TYR A 129 39.17 -5.06 5.91
CA TYR A 129 40.49 -4.98 6.55
C TYR A 129 41.47 -6.01 5.97
N LEU A 130 41.05 -7.26 5.78
CA LEU A 130 41.91 -8.31 5.21
C LEU A 130 42.34 -7.97 3.78
N PHE A 131 41.41 -7.46 2.97
CA PHE A 131 41.71 -7.00 1.62
C PHE A 131 42.67 -5.81 1.61
N ALA A 132 42.37 -4.78 2.41
CA ALA A 132 43.20 -3.59 2.52
C ALA A 132 44.61 -3.92 3.06
N ALA A 133 44.72 -4.82 4.05
CA ALA A 133 45.99 -5.23 4.64
C ALA A 133 46.86 -6.07 3.67
N GLU A 134 46.29 -6.65 2.61
CA GLU A 134 47.04 -7.30 1.54
C GLU A 134 47.75 -6.25 0.64
N LEU A 135 47.11 -5.10 0.44
CA LEU A 135 47.60 -4.04 -0.44
C LEU A 135 48.41 -2.97 0.32
N MET A 136 48.11 -2.75 1.60
CA MET A 136 48.72 -1.73 2.45
C MET A 136 49.68 -2.36 3.45
N VAL A 137 50.91 -1.80 3.55
CA VAL A 137 51.92 -2.27 4.51
C VAL A 137 51.51 -1.97 5.97
N GLN A 138 50.79 -0.87 6.19
CA GLN A 138 50.44 -0.39 7.52
C GLN A 138 49.06 -0.90 7.96
N ARG A 139 49.04 -1.85 8.90
CA ARG A 139 47.79 -2.43 9.43
C ARG A 139 46.81 -1.41 10.05
N PRO A 140 47.24 -0.36 10.77
CA PRO A 140 46.29 0.62 11.31
C PRO A 140 45.54 1.39 10.21
N ALA A 141 46.18 1.64 9.07
CA ALA A 141 45.54 2.26 7.91
C ALA A 141 44.52 1.31 7.23
N ALA A 142 44.85 0.02 7.14
CA ALA A 142 43.90 -1.00 6.69
C ALA A 142 42.69 -1.13 7.64
N PHE A 143 42.89 -0.89 8.94
CA PHE A 143 41.78 -0.89 9.92
C PHE A 143 40.80 0.25 9.64
N ILE A 144 41.27 1.45 9.27
CA ILE A 144 40.42 2.58 8.86
C ILE A 144 39.60 2.22 7.62
N ALA A 145 40.20 1.58 6.61
CA ALA A 145 39.47 1.10 5.43
C ALA A 145 38.36 0.10 5.82
N GLY A 146 38.67 -0.84 6.72
CA GLY A 146 37.67 -1.77 7.25
C GLY A 146 36.55 -1.06 8.03
N LEU A 147 36.87 -0.05 8.82
CA LEU A 147 35.91 0.73 9.61
C LEU A 147 34.92 1.51 8.74
N ILE A 148 35.42 2.18 7.70
CA ILE A 148 34.57 2.93 6.76
C ILE A 148 33.62 1.98 6.03
N PHE A 149 34.11 0.81 5.61
CA PHE A 149 33.29 -0.15 4.88
C PHE A 149 32.27 -0.86 5.79
N ALA A 150 32.62 -1.17 7.04
CA ALA A 150 31.68 -1.74 8.01
C ALA A 150 30.50 -0.80 8.25
N PHE A 151 30.80 0.45 8.64
CA PHE A 151 29.82 1.39 9.15
C PHE A 151 29.44 2.44 8.13
N TRP A 152 29.55 2.12 6.84
CA TRP A 152 29.19 3.01 5.76
C TRP A 152 27.76 3.53 5.96
N PRO A 153 27.50 4.86 5.96
CA PRO A 153 26.19 5.41 6.29
C PRO A 153 25.05 4.82 5.47
N TYR A 154 25.30 4.57 4.17
CA TYR A 154 24.30 3.97 3.29
C TYR A 154 23.94 2.55 3.74
N THR A 155 24.92 1.76 4.20
CA THR A 155 24.69 0.41 4.74
C THR A 155 24.00 0.46 6.10
N LEU A 156 24.33 1.42 6.96
CA LEU A 156 23.65 1.61 8.25
C LEU A 156 22.19 2.01 8.07
N SER A 157 21.85 2.86 7.10
CA SER A 157 20.47 3.27 6.82
C SER A 157 19.61 2.20 6.12
N HIS A 158 20.20 1.07 5.69
CA HIS A 158 19.52 -0.05 5.02
C HIS A 158 19.17 -1.21 5.97
N TYR A 159 18.91 -0.90 7.24
CA TYR A 159 18.64 -1.92 8.27
C TYR A 159 17.37 -2.76 8.04
N ASP A 160 16.49 -2.34 7.13
CA ASP A 160 15.27 -3.04 6.73
C ASP A 160 15.50 -4.13 5.67
N HIS A 161 16.68 -4.13 5.03
CA HIS A 161 17.08 -5.09 4.02
C HIS A 161 18.31 -5.90 4.49
N PRO A 162 18.14 -6.91 5.38
CA PRO A 162 19.25 -7.67 5.96
C PRO A 162 20.13 -8.37 4.92
N ASN A 163 19.58 -8.71 3.74
CA ASN A 163 20.37 -9.26 2.64
C ASN A 163 21.15 -8.20 1.85
N LEU A 164 20.76 -6.92 1.92
CA LEU A 164 21.48 -5.81 1.28
C LEU A 164 22.75 -5.43 2.04
N ILE A 165 22.70 -5.46 3.37
CA ILE A 165 23.84 -5.07 4.22
C ILE A 165 24.95 -6.12 4.28
N LEU A 166 24.72 -7.35 3.80
CA LEU A 166 25.70 -8.44 3.79
C LEU A 166 26.66 -8.31 2.61
N THR A 167 27.79 -7.61 2.78
CA THR A 167 28.69 -7.23 1.67
C THR A 167 30.12 -7.79 1.78
N PHE A 168 30.45 -8.48 2.88
CA PHE A 168 31.79 -9.02 3.18
C PHE A 168 32.40 -9.90 2.08
N ALA A 169 31.56 -10.58 1.28
CA ALA A 169 32.01 -11.46 0.21
C ALA A 169 32.73 -10.71 -0.92
N VAL A 170 32.40 -9.44 -1.16
CA VAL A 170 33.03 -8.62 -2.21
C VAL A 170 34.52 -8.37 -1.93
N PRO A 171 34.94 -7.78 -0.79
CA PRO A 171 36.36 -7.58 -0.51
C PRO A 171 37.14 -8.91 -0.44
N LEU A 172 36.52 -10.00 0.03
CA LEU A 172 37.18 -11.32 0.00
C LEU A 172 37.33 -11.86 -1.43
N ALA A 173 36.33 -11.68 -2.30
CA ALA A 173 36.46 -12.02 -3.72
C ALA A 173 37.63 -11.25 -4.36
N LEU A 174 37.73 -9.93 -4.14
CA LEU A 174 38.84 -9.12 -4.65
C LEU A 174 40.20 -9.58 -4.09
N LEU A 175 40.27 -9.91 -2.80
CA LEU A 175 41.48 -10.45 -2.16
C LEU A 175 41.95 -11.74 -2.83
N TYR A 176 41.05 -12.70 -3.05
CA TYR A 176 41.42 -13.99 -3.62
C TYR A 176 41.62 -13.93 -5.15
N LEU A 177 40.95 -13.02 -5.86
CA LEU A 177 41.27 -12.71 -7.27
C LEU A 177 42.69 -12.13 -7.38
N TYR A 178 43.04 -11.17 -6.52
CA TYR A 178 44.39 -10.60 -6.44
C TYR A 178 45.44 -11.68 -6.17
N ARG A 179 45.21 -12.55 -5.18
CA ARG A 179 46.11 -13.66 -4.85
C ARG A 179 46.22 -14.70 -5.97
N THR A 180 45.13 -14.98 -6.68
CA THR A 180 45.12 -15.90 -7.84
C THR A 180 45.93 -15.33 -9.00
N ALA A 181 45.78 -14.03 -9.28
CA ALA A 181 46.52 -13.34 -10.34
C ALA A 181 48.03 -13.32 -10.08
N ARG A 182 48.44 -13.12 -8.82
CA ARG A 182 49.87 -13.12 -8.42
C ARG A 182 50.45 -14.52 -8.24
N GLN A 183 49.69 -15.43 -7.65
CA GLN A 183 50.12 -16.78 -7.29
C GLN A 183 49.00 -17.77 -7.65
N PRO A 184 48.99 -18.31 -8.89
CA PRO A 184 47.89 -19.12 -9.41
C PRO A 184 47.90 -20.54 -8.81
N THR A 185 47.34 -20.63 -7.61
CA THR A 185 47.12 -21.87 -6.86
C THR A 185 45.65 -22.24 -6.87
N LEU A 186 45.34 -23.54 -6.89
CA LEU A 186 43.96 -24.03 -6.86
C LEU A 186 43.19 -23.52 -5.62
N ARG A 187 43.87 -23.44 -4.47
CA ARG A 187 43.26 -22.94 -3.23
C ARG A 187 42.76 -21.51 -3.36
N HIS A 188 43.55 -20.61 -3.94
CA HIS A 188 43.14 -19.22 -4.14
C HIS A 188 41.98 -19.13 -5.15
N THR A 189 42.05 -19.92 -6.23
CA THR A 189 40.99 -20.02 -7.23
C THR A 189 39.66 -20.50 -6.64
N LEU A 190 39.67 -21.56 -5.83
CA LEU A 190 38.47 -22.09 -5.18
C LEU A 190 37.86 -21.09 -4.19
N LEU A 191 38.70 -20.37 -3.43
CA LEU A 191 38.20 -19.33 -2.52
C LEU A 191 37.65 -18.12 -3.29
N ALA A 192 38.27 -17.72 -4.40
CA ALA A 192 37.72 -16.70 -5.28
C ALA A 192 36.36 -17.12 -5.85
N ALA A 193 36.23 -18.36 -6.35
CA ALA A 193 34.97 -18.90 -6.85
C ALA A 193 33.88 -18.93 -5.77
N LEU A 194 34.23 -19.35 -4.55
CA LEU A 194 33.32 -19.39 -3.41
C LEU A 194 32.80 -17.99 -3.06
N PHE A 195 33.69 -17.00 -2.88
CA PHE A 195 33.26 -15.65 -2.52
C PHE A 195 32.49 -14.96 -3.65
N LEU A 196 32.84 -15.20 -4.92
CA LEU A 196 32.03 -14.75 -6.06
C LEU A 196 30.63 -15.35 -6.03
N ALA A 197 30.50 -16.64 -5.73
CA ALA A 197 29.19 -17.29 -5.60
C ALA A 197 28.40 -16.74 -4.39
N LEU A 198 29.06 -16.51 -3.25
CA LEU A 198 28.42 -15.94 -2.06
C LEU A 198 27.86 -14.53 -2.29
N ILE A 199 28.45 -13.73 -3.19
CA ILE A 199 27.86 -12.45 -3.60
C ILE A 199 26.48 -12.70 -4.24
N GLY A 200 26.38 -13.65 -5.18
CA GLY A 200 25.11 -14.02 -5.83
C GLY A 200 24.10 -14.66 -4.87
N PHE A 201 24.53 -15.52 -3.95
CA PHE A 201 23.66 -16.11 -2.92
C PHE A 201 23.14 -15.09 -1.91
N SER A 202 23.89 -14.03 -1.64
CA SER A 202 23.41 -12.93 -0.79
C SER A 202 22.26 -12.22 -1.50
N ARG A 203 22.47 -11.88 -2.77
CA ARG A 203 21.44 -11.40 -3.71
C ARG A 203 22.02 -11.37 -5.12
N LEU A 204 21.26 -11.80 -6.12
CA LEU A 204 21.67 -11.66 -7.53
C LEU A 204 21.92 -10.18 -7.91
N GLN A 205 21.20 -9.26 -7.29
CA GLN A 205 21.43 -7.83 -7.46
C GLN A 205 22.82 -7.38 -6.97
N HIS A 206 23.37 -7.93 -5.88
CA HIS A 206 24.75 -7.62 -5.47
C HIS A 206 25.76 -8.12 -6.48
N LEU A 207 25.49 -9.24 -7.16
CA LEU A 207 26.39 -9.73 -8.21
C LEU A 207 26.44 -8.75 -9.38
N ALA A 208 25.29 -8.19 -9.79
CA ALA A 208 25.24 -7.13 -10.81
C ALA A 208 25.97 -5.86 -10.35
N LEU A 209 25.67 -5.39 -9.14
CA LEU A 209 26.25 -4.17 -8.58
C LEU A 209 27.76 -4.31 -8.30
N ALA A 210 28.25 -5.46 -7.83
CA ALA A 210 29.67 -5.71 -7.58
C ALA A 210 30.42 -6.14 -8.85
N GLY A 211 29.71 -6.69 -9.85
CA GLY A 211 30.26 -7.17 -11.10
C GLY A 211 31.08 -6.12 -11.84
N LEU A 212 30.66 -4.85 -11.78
CA LEU A 212 31.40 -3.72 -12.33
C LEU A 212 32.76 -3.52 -11.63
N ILE A 213 32.80 -3.47 -10.30
CA ILE A 213 34.06 -3.42 -9.53
C ILE A 213 34.93 -4.63 -9.84
N ILE A 214 34.35 -5.84 -9.86
CA ILE A 214 35.10 -7.09 -10.10
C ILE A 214 35.71 -7.08 -11.51
N ALA A 215 34.94 -6.72 -12.53
CA ALA A 215 35.41 -6.66 -13.91
C ALA A 215 36.55 -5.64 -14.08
N LEU A 216 36.33 -4.40 -13.62
CA LEU A 216 37.33 -3.34 -13.69
C LEU A 216 38.57 -3.66 -12.84
N PHE A 217 38.40 -4.32 -11.69
CA PHE A 217 39.51 -4.78 -10.87
C PHE A 217 40.32 -5.86 -11.57
N VAL A 218 39.68 -6.86 -12.18
CA VAL A 218 40.39 -7.91 -12.95
C VAL A 218 41.16 -7.29 -14.11
N VAL A 219 40.56 -6.35 -14.86
CA VAL A 219 41.27 -5.60 -15.92
C VAL A 219 42.46 -4.84 -15.33
N TRP A 220 42.27 -4.15 -14.21
CA TRP A 220 43.33 -3.44 -13.53
C TRP A 220 44.45 -4.37 -13.04
N LEU A 221 44.16 -5.59 -12.58
CA LEU A 221 45.19 -6.57 -12.20
C LEU A 221 46.09 -6.95 -13.37
N LEU A 222 45.55 -6.94 -14.60
CA LEU A 222 46.28 -7.24 -15.83
C LEU A 222 47.16 -6.08 -16.32
N ILE A 223 47.22 -4.93 -15.63
CA ILE A 223 48.07 -3.80 -16.04
C ILE A 223 49.43 -3.81 -15.30
N PRO A 224 49.49 -3.83 -13.95
CA PRO A 224 50.74 -3.69 -13.22
C PRO A 224 51.35 -5.03 -12.77
N ILE A 225 50.69 -6.18 -13.00
CA ILE A 225 51.13 -7.50 -12.50
C ILE A 225 51.58 -8.39 -13.66
N PRO A 226 52.88 -8.49 -13.97
CA PRO A 226 53.38 -9.34 -15.05
C PRO A 226 52.94 -10.81 -14.93
N ALA A 227 52.89 -11.35 -13.70
CA ALA A 227 52.44 -12.71 -13.43
C ALA A 227 50.97 -12.96 -13.81
N ALA A 228 50.14 -11.92 -13.84
CA ALA A 228 48.72 -12.03 -14.18
C ALA A 228 48.51 -12.33 -15.68
N HIS A 229 49.48 -11.97 -16.54
CA HIS A 229 49.45 -12.31 -17.98
C HIS A 229 49.83 -13.76 -18.28
N SER A 230 50.28 -14.52 -17.28
CA SER A 230 50.63 -15.92 -17.51
C SER A 230 49.38 -16.70 -17.95
N ARG A 231 49.53 -17.61 -18.92
CA ARG A 231 48.43 -18.51 -19.35
C ARG A 231 47.79 -19.23 -18.17
N ARG A 232 48.57 -19.54 -17.13
CA ARG A 232 48.10 -20.20 -15.92
C ARG A 232 47.22 -19.27 -15.07
N SER A 233 47.61 -18.02 -14.85
CA SER A 233 46.80 -17.05 -14.11
C SER A 233 45.48 -16.77 -14.80
N ILE A 234 45.49 -16.56 -16.12
CA ILE A 234 44.27 -16.35 -16.91
C ILE A 234 43.33 -17.57 -16.82
N LYS A 235 43.86 -18.78 -17.00
CA LYS A 235 43.07 -20.02 -16.84
C LYS A 235 42.47 -20.16 -15.44
N MET A 236 43.22 -19.80 -14.40
CA MET A 236 42.74 -19.87 -13.02
C MET A 236 41.69 -18.81 -12.71
N LEU A 237 41.83 -17.60 -13.24
CA LEU A 237 40.79 -16.55 -13.11
C LEU A 237 39.51 -16.94 -13.86
N ALA A 238 39.62 -17.49 -15.06
CA ALA A 238 38.49 -18.03 -15.82
C ALA A 238 37.83 -19.21 -15.09
N LEU A 239 38.64 -20.10 -14.49
CA LEU A 239 38.14 -21.21 -13.67
C LEU A 239 37.40 -20.69 -12.42
N ALA A 240 37.87 -19.62 -11.78
CA ALA A 240 37.15 -19.02 -10.65
C ALA A 240 35.75 -18.53 -11.06
N GLY A 241 35.65 -17.84 -12.20
CA GLY A 241 34.37 -17.39 -12.75
C GLY A 241 33.45 -18.55 -13.14
N GLY A 242 33.98 -19.55 -13.86
CA GLY A 242 33.21 -20.73 -14.26
C GLY A 242 32.71 -21.57 -13.09
N LEU A 243 33.55 -21.79 -12.07
CA LEU A 243 33.13 -22.49 -10.85
C LEU A 243 32.11 -21.67 -10.05
N SER A 244 32.25 -20.35 -9.98
CA SER A 244 31.25 -19.50 -9.32
C SER A 244 29.88 -19.64 -9.98
N LEU A 245 29.81 -19.58 -11.31
CA LEU A 245 28.58 -19.82 -12.07
C LEU A 245 28.01 -21.21 -11.82
N LEU A 246 28.87 -22.24 -11.83
CA LEU A 246 28.48 -23.62 -11.55
C LEU A 246 27.82 -23.77 -10.16
N ILE A 247 28.41 -23.15 -9.14
CA ILE A 247 27.87 -23.18 -7.77
C ILE A 247 26.51 -22.47 -7.70
N MET A 248 26.29 -21.41 -8.48
CA MET A 248 25.03 -20.65 -8.48
C MET A 248 23.92 -21.27 -9.35
N LEU A 249 24.21 -22.29 -10.18
CA LEU A 249 23.23 -22.92 -11.07
C LEU A 249 21.93 -23.35 -10.37
N PRO A 250 21.92 -23.94 -9.16
CA PRO A 250 20.68 -24.36 -8.51
C PRO A 250 19.69 -23.22 -8.25
N ILE A 251 20.16 -21.97 -8.10
CA ILE A 251 19.29 -20.79 -7.92
C ILE A 251 18.97 -20.13 -9.26
N ILE A 252 19.96 -20.03 -10.14
CA ILE A 252 19.80 -19.36 -11.43
C ILE A 252 18.87 -20.18 -12.35
N THR A 253 18.99 -21.51 -12.35
CA THR A 253 18.27 -22.37 -13.31
C THR A 253 16.75 -22.30 -13.15
N PRO A 254 16.18 -22.44 -11.94
CA PRO A 254 14.74 -22.29 -11.75
C PRO A 254 14.23 -20.89 -12.12
N LEU A 255 14.98 -19.84 -11.77
CA LEU A 255 14.63 -18.46 -12.11
C LEU A 255 14.60 -18.23 -13.63
N VAL A 256 15.64 -18.68 -14.34
CA VAL A 256 15.72 -18.59 -15.81
C VAL A 256 14.64 -19.43 -16.46
N TYR A 257 14.44 -20.67 -16.00
CA TYR A 257 13.40 -21.55 -16.53
C TYR A 257 12.00 -20.95 -16.38
N ASN A 258 11.68 -20.38 -15.21
CA ASN A 258 10.41 -19.72 -14.99
C ASN A 258 10.25 -18.46 -15.85
N GLN A 259 11.30 -17.65 -16.00
CA GLN A 259 11.25 -16.48 -16.88
C GLN A 259 11.01 -16.86 -18.35
N LEU A 260 11.53 -18.01 -18.79
CA LEU A 260 11.36 -18.49 -20.16
C LEU A 260 10.03 -19.20 -20.41
N THR A 261 9.40 -19.77 -19.38
CA THR A 261 8.19 -20.61 -19.52
C THR A 261 6.90 -19.95 -19.04
N ARG A 262 6.98 -18.84 -18.29
CA ARG A 262 5.79 -18.14 -17.78
C ARG A 262 5.00 -17.45 -18.89
N SER A 263 3.69 -17.45 -18.75
CA SER A 263 2.75 -16.83 -19.69
C SER A 263 2.88 -15.31 -19.75
N ASN A 264 3.14 -14.66 -18.60
CA ASN A 264 3.23 -13.20 -18.48
C ASN A 264 4.61 -12.80 -17.87
N PRO A 265 5.71 -12.82 -18.66
CA PRO A 265 7.06 -12.46 -18.18
C PRO A 265 7.20 -11.01 -17.71
N GLU A 266 6.36 -10.11 -18.20
CA GLU A 266 6.30 -8.70 -17.86
C GLU A 266 5.84 -8.43 -16.42
N ASP A 267 5.11 -9.35 -15.78
CA ASP A 267 4.69 -9.19 -14.38
C ASP A 267 5.88 -9.18 -13.39
N VAL A 268 7.07 -9.62 -13.83
CA VAL A 268 8.32 -9.49 -13.07
C VAL A 268 8.95 -8.10 -13.24
N ALA A 269 8.64 -7.43 -14.35
CA ALA A 269 9.11 -6.10 -14.72
C ALA A 269 8.11 -5.02 -14.26
N ILE A 270 7.68 -5.04 -13.00
CA ILE A 270 6.88 -3.94 -12.46
C ILE A 270 7.77 -2.69 -12.40
N ILE A 271 7.53 -1.73 -13.29
CA ILE A 271 8.10 -0.39 -13.27
C ILE A 271 7.48 0.32 -12.07
N GLU A 272 8.23 0.42 -10.97
CA GLU A 272 7.83 1.32 -9.88
C GLU A 272 8.16 2.74 -10.32
N PRO A 273 7.20 3.68 -10.28
CA PRO A 273 7.45 5.09 -10.58
C PRO A 273 8.32 5.79 -9.50
N ASP A 274 8.90 5.03 -8.57
CA ASP A 274 9.70 5.56 -7.47
C ASP A 274 11.12 5.85 -7.96
N ASP A 275 11.42 7.13 -7.99
CA ASP A 275 12.62 7.74 -8.52
C ASP A 275 13.83 7.48 -7.62
N GLY A 276 14.34 6.24 -7.63
CA GLY A 276 15.43 5.75 -6.80
C GLY A 276 16.81 6.34 -7.14
N ARG A 277 16.90 7.62 -7.52
CA ARG A 277 18.13 8.36 -7.81
C ARG A 277 18.79 8.89 -6.54
N THR A 278 20.06 9.29 -6.66
CA THR A 278 20.81 9.94 -5.58
C THR A 278 20.93 11.42 -5.86
N ASP A 279 20.59 12.28 -4.90
CA ASP A 279 20.89 13.71 -5.00
C ASP A 279 22.39 13.95 -4.80
N LEU A 280 23.02 14.76 -5.66
CA LEU A 280 24.44 15.05 -5.57
C LEU A 280 24.84 15.70 -4.24
N ALA A 281 23.99 16.57 -3.69
CA ALA A 281 24.26 17.23 -2.41
C ALA A 281 24.23 16.23 -1.24
N ALA A 282 23.43 15.16 -1.34
CA ALA A 282 23.25 14.18 -0.27
C ALA A 282 24.54 13.43 0.11
N TYR A 283 25.57 13.40 -0.76
CA TYR A 283 26.89 12.85 -0.41
C TYR A 283 27.61 13.64 0.70
N LEU A 284 27.24 14.90 0.91
CA LEU A 284 27.85 15.82 1.88
C LEU A 284 26.96 16.12 3.08
N VAL A 285 25.71 15.65 3.09
CA VAL A 285 24.78 15.86 4.21
C VAL A 285 24.74 14.60 5.08
N PRO A 286 24.97 14.71 6.41
CA PRO A 286 24.93 13.56 7.32
C PRO A 286 23.54 12.92 7.46
N SER A 287 23.46 11.69 7.96
CA SER A 287 22.16 11.03 8.18
C SER A 287 21.21 11.86 9.08
N PRO A 288 19.91 11.94 8.75
CA PRO A 288 18.91 12.49 9.66
C PRO A 288 18.78 11.67 10.96
N ASP A 289 19.23 10.41 10.94
CA ASP A 289 19.29 9.51 12.10
C ASP A 289 20.59 9.71 12.93
N ASN A 290 21.43 10.71 12.61
CA ASN A 290 22.69 10.89 13.33
C ASN A 290 22.48 11.30 14.80
N THR A 291 23.21 10.64 15.70
CA THR A 291 23.15 10.83 17.16
C THR A 291 23.31 12.29 17.64
N PHE A 292 24.24 13.03 17.04
CA PHE A 292 24.71 14.31 17.61
C PHE A 292 24.09 15.54 16.94
N TRP A 293 23.74 15.43 15.67
CA TRP A 293 23.23 16.56 14.89
C TRP A 293 21.98 16.23 14.06
N GLY A 294 21.42 15.02 14.15
CA GLY A 294 20.28 14.57 13.34
C GLY A 294 19.10 15.54 13.36
N ASP A 295 18.70 16.04 14.53
CA ASP A 295 17.57 16.99 14.65
C ASP A 295 17.80 18.33 13.94
N ARG A 296 19.05 18.78 13.82
CA ARG A 296 19.41 19.99 13.04
C ARG A 296 19.49 19.71 11.55
N ILE A 297 19.74 18.46 11.17
CA ILE A 297 19.87 18.03 9.77
C ILE A 297 18.52 17.63 9.16
N LYS A 298 17.57 17.12 9.94
CA LYS A 298 16.22 16.74 9.45
C LYS A 298 15.53 17.82 8.59
N PRO A 299 15.54 19.12 8.95
CA PRO A 299 14.95 20.17 8.10
C PRO A 299 15.70 20.38 6.77
N ILE A 300 17.00 20.07 6.75
CA ILE A 300 17.82 20.14 5.52
C ILE A 300 17.49 18.97 4.60
N TYR A 301 16.97 17.86 5.13
CA TYR A 301 16.59 16.69 4.36
C TYR A 301 15.21 16.73 3.71
N THR A 302 14.38 17.72 4.08
CA THR A 302 13.02 17.87 3.54
C THR A 302 12.97 17.94 1.99
N PRO A 303 13.92 18.58 1.28
CA PRO A 303 14.00 18.56 -0.19
C PRO A 303 14.46 17.21 -0.78
N TYR A 304 15.05 16.31 0.03
CA TYR A 304 15.67 15.06 -0.41
C TYR A 304 14.84 13.81 -0.07
N ALA A 305 13.50 13.88 -0.13
CA ALA A 305 12.61 12.82 0.37
C ALA A 305 13.00 11.40 -0.09
N ALA A 306 13.44 11.22 -1.34
CA ALA A 306 13.91 9.93 -1.87
C ALA A 306 15.22 9.42 -1.22
N SER A 307 16.13 10.33 -0.84
CA SER A 307 17.40 10.02 -0.17
C SER A 307 17.30 9.99 1.36
N TRP A 308 16.18 10.42 1.94
CA TRP A 308 15.92 10.38 3.39
C TRP A 308 16.08 8.97 3.95
N ASN A 309 15.55 7.98 3.23
CA ASN A 309 15.53 6.61 3.70
C ASN A 309 16.89 5.91 3.57
N TYR A 310 17.77 6.42 2.71
CA TYR A 310 18.99 5.73 2.25
C TYR A 310 20.14 6.72 2.11
N THR A 311 20.88 6.95 3.19
CA THR A 311 21.82 8.06 3.30
C THR A 311 23.15 7.78 2.58
N PRO A 312 23.50 8.47 1.47
CA PRO A 312 24.75 8.24 0.74
C PRO A 312 25.95 9.02 1.33
N PHE A 313 25.79 9.65 2.50
CA PHE A 313 26.80 10.49 3.15
C PHE A 313 28.18 9.84 3.19
N ILE A 314 29.20 10.56 2.69
CA ILE A 314 30.57 10.02 2.63
C ILE A 314 31.31 10.18 3.97
N GLY A 315 31.00 11.19 4.78
CA GLY A 315 31.78 11.56 5.96
C GLY A 315 32.87 12.57 5.65
N TYR A 316 32.95 13.64 6.44
CA TYR A 316 33.93 14.71 6.23
C TYR A 316 35.35 14.22 6.51
N MET A 317 35.56 13.49 7.61
CA MET A 317 36.88 12.91 7.90
C MET A 317 37.28 11.88 6.85
N THR A 318 36.34 11.04 6.40
CA THR A 318 36.57 10.07 5.33
C THR A 318 36.95 10.77 4.02
N LEU A 319 36.28 11.85 3.64
CA LEU A 319 36.62 12.68 2.47
C LEU A 319 38.02 13.27 2.58
N ILE A 320 38.38 13.85 3.73
CA ILE A 320 39.72 14.41 3.98
C ILE A 320 40.78 13.32 3.80
N LEU A 321 40.58 12.14 4.39
CA LEU A 321 41.50 11.02 4.24
C LEU A 321 41.57 10.54 2.78
N ALA A 322 40.45 10.45 2.07
CA ALA A 322 40.44 10.07 0.66
C ALA A 322 41.25 11.07 -0.20
N LEU A 323 41.06 12.37 0.02
CA LEU A 323 41.83 13.44 -0.65
C LEU A 323 43.33 13.36 -0.34
N LEU A 324 43.71 13.14 0.92
CA LEU A 324 45.12 12.92 1.30
C LEU A 324 45.70 11.69 0.58
N GLY A 325 44.91 10.63 0.41
CA GLY A 325 45.28 9.46 -0.38
C GLY A 325 45.49 9.77 -1.85
N LEU A 326 44.68 10.65 -2.44
CA LEU A 326 44.84 11.09 -3.83
C LEU A 326 46.10 11.95 -4.02
N ILE A 327 46.31 12.91 -3.12
CA ILE A 327 47.44 13.86 -3.21
C ILE A 327 48.77 13.16 -2.94
N PHE A 328 48.87 12.38 -1.86
CA PHE A 328 50.15 11.81 -1.43
C PHE A 328 50.40 10.38 -1.90
N ARG A 329 49.35 9.65 -2.34
CA ARG A 329 49.41 8.24 -2.74
C ARG A 329 48.74 7.98 -4.10
N TRP A 330 48.77 8.96 -5.02
CA TRP A 330 48.13 8.90 -6.34
C TRP A 330 48.26 7.55 -7.06
N ARG A 331 49.47 7.00 -7.15
CA ARG A 331 49.73 5.72 -7.86
C ARG A 331 48.96 4.54 -7.27
N GLN A 332 48.64 4.59 -5.98
CA GLN A 332 47.86 3.57 -5.28
C GLN A 332 46.36 3.87 -5.26
N THR A 333 45.96 5.13 -5.48
CA THR A 333 44.58 5.62 -5.27
C THR A 333 43.82 5.95 -6.55
N TRP A 334 44.48 6.25 -7.67
CA TRP A 334 43.82 6.66 -8.92
C TRP A 334 42.76 5.67 -9.44
N PHE A 335 43.02 4.35 -9.31
CA PHE A 335 42.07 3.32 -9.74
C PHE A 335 40.80 3.34 -8.89
N TRP A 336 40.96 3.56 -7.59
CA TRP A 336 39.83 3.67 -6.66
C TRP A 336 39.05 4.96 -6.90
N LEU A 337 39.71 6.06 -7.29
CA LEU A 337 39.02 7.28 -7.74
C LEU A 337 38.15 7.02 -8.97
N LEU A 338 38.71 6.34 -9.99
CA LEU A 338 37.97 5.98 -11.19
C LEU A 338 36.70 5.19 -10.84
N LEU A 339 36.82 4.17 -9.99
CA LEU A 339 35.67 3.41 -9.50
C LEU A 339 34.67 4.29 -8.75
N ALA A 340 35.12 5.13 -7.81
CA ALA A 340 34.22 6.00 -7.05
C ALA A 340 33.43 6.95 -7.96
N VAL A 341 34.10 7.57 -8.95
CA VAL A 341 33.46 8.47 -9.93
C VAL A 341 32.42 7.73 -10.76
N ILE A 342 32.75 6.54 -11.28
CA ILE A 342 31.79 5.73 -12.05
C ILE A 342 30.56 5.40 -11.21
N TYR A 343 30.74 4.98 -9.96
CA TYR A 343 29.62 4.63 -9.07
C TYR A 343 28.77 5.84 -8.71
N ILE A 344 29.38 7.00 -8.42
CA ILE A 344 28.65 8.24 -8.16
C ILE A 344 27.83 8.61 -9.39
N LEU A 345 28.44 8.70 -10.57
CA LEU A 345 27.76 9.10 -11.81
C LEU A 345 26.59 8.18 -12.17
N LEU A 346 26.73 6.88 -11.96
CA LEU A 346 25.64 5.93 -12.17
C LEU A 346 24.58 6.00 -11.07
N ALA A 347 24.96 6.26 -9.81
CA ALA A 347 24.03 6.35 -8.69
C ALA A 347 23.15 7.62 -8.71
N LEU A 348 23.63 8.69 -9.37
CA LEU A 348 22.84 9.90 -9.62
C LEU A 348 21.61 9.64 -10.51
N GLY A 349 21.55 8.50 -11.21
CA GLY A 349 20.40 8.12 -12.04
C GLY A 349 20.42 8.74 -13.44
N PRO A 350 19.28 8.68 -14.17
CA PRO A 350 19.18 9.13 -15.56
C PRO A 350 19.30 10.66 -15.71
N GLU A 351 18.80 11.40 -14.72
CA GLU A 351 18.75 12.86 -14.69
C GLU A 351 19.41 13.38 -13.41
N LEU A 352 20.09 14.51 -13.50
CA LEU A 352 20.80 15.09 -12.36
C LEU A 352 19.83 15.68 -11.33
N ALA A 353 19.98 15.29 -10.06
CA ALA A 353 19.32 15.94 -8.93
C ALA A 353 20.35 16.68 -8.05
N VAL A 354 20.07 17.95 -7.74
CA VAL A 354 20.89 18.77 -6.83
C VAL A 354 19.98 19.57 -5.91
N ASN A 355 20.17 19.43 -4.61
CA ASN A 355 19.42 20.19 -3.60
C ASN A 355 17.89 19.98 -3.67
N GLY A 356 17.44 18.77 -4.03
CA GLY A 356 16.03 18.43 -4.24
C GLY A 356 15.45 18.92 -5.58
N GLN A 357 16.24 19.60 -6.41
CA GLN A 357 15.83 20.05 -7.74
C GLN A 357 16.35 19.10 -8.82
N ILE A 358 15.46 18.71 -9.73
CA ILE A 358 15.78 17.86 -10.88
C ILE A 358 16.16 18.74 -12.07
N TYR A 359 17.24 18.38 -12.74
CA TYR A 359 17.77 19.00 -13.95
C TYR A 359 17.67 17.98 -15.10
N PRO A 360 16.50 17.86 -15.76
CA PRO A 360 16.25 16.82 -16.76
C PRO A 360 17.08 17.01 -18.04
N ASP A 361 17.48 18.25 -18.34
CA ASP A 361 18.30 18.59 -19.51
C ASP A 361 19.77 18.16 -19.39
N VAL A 362 20.17 17.61 -18.24
CA VAL A 362 21.54 17.12 -17.99
C VAL A 362 21.53 15.59 -18.05
N PRO A 363 21.74 14.98 -19.23
CA PRO A 363 21.76 13.53 -19.34
C PRO A 363 22.97 12.94 -18.63
N LEU A 364 22.74 11.90 -17.83
CA LEU A 364 23.79 11.21 -17.09
C LEU A 364 24.11 9.83 -17.68
N PRO A 365 25.28 9.24 -17.36
CA PRO A 365 25.69 7.95 -17.92
C PRO A 365 24.74 6.78 -17.65
N TYR A 366 23.86 6.88 -16.65
CA TYR A 366 22.86 5.86 -16.38
C TYR A 366 21.87 5.68 -17.56
N ASN A 367 21.60 6.74 -18.33
CA ASN A 367 20.76 6.68 -19.54
C ASN A 367 21.28 5.67 -20.59
N LEU A 368 22.59 5.36 -20.56
CA LEU A 368 23.19 4.40 -21.49
C LEU A 368 22.85 2.94 -21.14
N ILE A 369 22.47 2.68 -19.89
CA ILE A 369 22.16 1.35 -19.37
C ILE A 369 20.69 1.20 -18.96
N GLU A 370 19.94 2.30 -18.93
CA GLU A 370 18.51 2.29 -18.69
C GLU A 370 17.77 1.53 -19.79
N GLY A 371 16.87 0.61 -19.41
CA GLY A 371 16.20 -0.31 -20.33
C GLY A 371 17.09 -1.41 -20.92
N ALA A 372 18.38 -1.45 -20.59
CA ALA A 372 19.24 -2.60 -20.85
C ALA A 372 19.15 -3.60 -19.69
N LEU A 373 19.47 -4.87 -19.94
CA LEU A 373 19.39 -5.95 -18.95
C LEU A 373 20.09 -5.58 -17.62
N LEU A 374 21.26 -4.94 -17.67
CA LEU A 374 21.96 -4.50 -16.45
C LEU A 374 21.20 -3.39 -15.70
N GLY A 375 20.62 -2.43 -16.40
CA GLY A 375 19.80 -1.36 -15.81
C GLY A 375 18.54 -1.91 -15.16
N ASP A 376 17.87 -2.87 -15.79
CA ASP A 376 16.67 -3.52 -15.24
C ASP A 376 16.97 -4.32 -13.96
N PHE A 377 18.15 -4.95 -13.89
CA PHE A 377 18.63 -5.62 -12.67
C PHE A 377 18.99 -4.64 -11.55
N ILE A 378 19.57 -3.47 -11.87
CA ILE A 378 19.89 -2.43 -10.88
C ILE A 378 18.60 -1.79 -10.38
N ARG A 379 17.67 -1.45 -11.29
CA ARG A 379 16.33 -0.86 -11.09
C ARG A 379 16.31 0.49 -10.38
N ARG A 380 17.05 0.64 -9.29
CA ARG A 380 17.14 1.84 -8.47
C ARG A 380 18.61 2.29 -8.39
N PRO A 381 19.01 3.32 -9.16
CA PRO A 381 20.40 3.78 -9.28
C PRO A 381 21.12 3.98 -7.94
N HIS A 382 20.45 4.56 -6.94
CA HIS A 382 21.04 4.84 -5.63
C HIS A 382 21.63 3.61 -4.93
N ARG A 383 21.19 2.37 -5.26
CA ARG A 383 21.74 1.12 -4.69
C ARG A 383 23.21 0.88 -5.02
N LEU A 384 23.75 1.55 -6.04
CA LEU A 384 25.18 1.56 -6.31
C LEU A 384 26.00 2.13 -5.14
N ASN A 385 25.42 3.00 -4.31
CA ASN A 385 26.08 3.55 -3.14
C ASN A 385 26.47 2.50 -2.08
N VAL A 386 25.88 1.29 -2.09
CA VAL A 386 26.33 0.17 -1.24
C VAL A 386 27.81 -0.13 -1.48
N PHE A 387 28.23 -0.17 -2.75
CA PHE A 387 29.60 -0.54 -3.10
C PHE A 387 30.52 0.65 -3.37
N LEU A 388 30.00 1.88 -3.40
CA LEU A 388 30.81 3.09 -3.34
C LEU A 388 31.71 3.13 -2.08
N ALA A 389 31.26 2.50 -1.00
CA ALA A 389 32.03 2.35 0.24
C ALA A 389 33.44 1.77 0.00
N LEU A 390 33.58 0.81 -0.92
CA LEU A 390 34.83 0.09 -1.16
C LEU A 390 35.95 0.99 -1.73
N PRO A 391 35.77 1.66 -2.89
CA PRO A 391 36.79 2.56 -3.41
C PRO A 391 37.08 3.74 -2.47
N VAL A 392 36.05 4.30 -1.81
CA VAL A 392 36.23 5.38 -0.84
C VAL A 392 37.08 4.92 0.35
N ALA A 393 36.76 3.75 0.93
CA ALA A 393 37.53 3.16 2.02
C ALA A 393 38.99 2.88 1.62
N MET A 394 39.25 2.44 0.39
CA MET A 394 40.61 2.23 -0.10
C MET A 394 41.39 3.55 -0.22
N MET A 395 40.78 4.61 -0.76
CA MET A 395 41.41 5.93 -0.83
C MET A 395 41.71 6.48 0.57
N ALA A 396 40.73 6.43 1.46
CA ALA A 396 40.86 6.90 2.84
C ALA A 396 41.91 6.10 3.63
N GLY A 397 41.95 4.77 3.47
CA GLY A 397 42.99 3.94 4.07
C GLY A 397 44.39 4.33 3.60
N TRP A 398 44.59 4.56 2.29
CA TRP A 398 45.88 5.06 1.80
C TRP A 398 46.22 6.46 2.34
N GLY A 399 45.24 7.35 2.47
CA GLY A 399 45.43 8.65 3.11
C GLY A 399 45.83 8.56 4.59
N ALA A 400 45.24 7.63 5.34
CA ALA A 400 45.61 7.38 6.73
C ALA A 400 47.10 6.98 6.88
N THR A 401 47.73 6.43 5.85
CA THR A 401 49.17 6.10 5.88
C THR A 401 50.10 7.33 5.99
N VAL A 402 49.59 8.53 5.68
CA VAL A 402 50.34 9.80 5.78
C VAL A 402 50.70 10.08 7.24
N PHE A 403 49.80 9.80 8.17
CA PHE A 403 49.99 10.11 9.59
C PHE A 403 50.90 9.12 10.33
N SER A 404 51.04 7.89 9.82
CA SER A 404 51.93 6.88 10.42
C SER A 404 53.42 7.21 10.33
N ARG A 405 53.82 8.25 9.60
CA ARG A 405 55.22 8.69 9.47
C ARG A 405 55.65 9.70 10.54
N GLN A 406 54.73 10.31 11.27
CA GLN A 406 55.07 11.31 12.29
C GLN A 406 55.44 10.62 13.62
N GLN A 407 56.68 10.81 14.08
CA GLN A 407 57.27 10.08 15.21
C GLN A 407 56.74 10.48 16.61
N ARG A 408 55.90 11.52 16.72
CA ARG A 408 55.47 12.07 18.02
C ARG A 408 54.36 11.29 18.72
N LEU A 409 53.47 10.61 17.99
CA LEU A 409 52.37 9.82 18.55
C LEU A 409 52.41 8.39 18.00
N LYS A 410 52.03 7.40 18.81
CA LYS A 410 51.95 6.00 18.35
C LYS A 410 50.87 5.91 17.25
N PRO A 411 51.13 5.28 16.09
CA PRO A 411 50.15 5.17 14.99
C PRO A 411 48.77 4.63 15.42
N VAL A 412 48.73 3.75 16.42
CA VAL A 412 47.49 3.21 17.00
C VAL A 412 46.61 4.30 17.63
N MET A 413 47.22 5.29 18.30
CA MET A 413 46.48 6.42 18.90
C MET A 413 45.86 7.30 17.83
N ILE A 414 46.60 7.61 16.77
CA ILE A 414 46.08 8.39 15.64
C ILE A 414 44.93 7.64 14.99
N THR A 415 45.10 6.33 14.74
CA THR A 415 44.03 5.48 14.21
C THR A 415 42.81 5.47 15.12
N ALA A 416 42.97 5.44 16.44
CA ALA A 416 41.85 5.50 17.38
C ALA A 416 41.09 6.84 17.32
N VAL A 417 41.81 7.97 17.20
CA VAL A 417 41.19 9.30 17.05
C VAL A 417 40.46 9.42 15.71
N LEU A 418 41.11 9.02 14.60
CA LEU A 418 40.48 9.02 13.28
C LEU A 418 39.24 8.12 13.25
N ALA A 419 39.33 6.92 13.83
CA ALA A 419 38.22 6.00 13.98
C ALA A 419 37.08 6.64 14.78
N ALA A 420 37.37 7.26 15.92
CA ALA A 420 36.34 7.91 16.75
C ALA A 420 35.59 9.02 16.00
N ILE A 421 36.30 9.87 15.25
CA ILE A 421 35.68 10.94 14.46
C ILE A 421 34.76 10.35 13.37
N ILE A 422 35.24 9.35 12.62
CA ILE A 422 34.45 8.69 11.58
C ILE A 422 33.20 8.02 12.19
N LEU A 423 33.35 7.33 13.32
CA LEU A 423 32.21 6.67 13.99
C LEU A 423 31.19 7.68 14.51
N ILE A 424 31.62 8.83 15.04
CA ILE A 424 30.73 9.92 15.45
C ILE A 424 29.94 10.44 14.24
N GLU A 425 30.62 10.68 13.11
CA GLU A 425 30.00 11.14 11.86
C GLU A 425 28.96 10.15 11.31
N TYR A 426 29.20 8.84 11.49
CA TYR A 426 28.34 7.77 10.98
C TYR A 426 27.32 7.25 12.00
N SER A 427 27.43 7.64 13.26
CA SER A 427 26.63 7.07 14.36
C SER A 427 25.15 7.33 14.19
N ALA A 428 24.33 6.31 14.49
CA ALA A 428 22.89 6.41 14.61
C ALA A 428 22.47 5.76 15.93
N LEU A 429 22.81 6.40 17.05
CA LEU A 429 22.58 5.90 18.41
C LEU A 429 21.46 6.73 19.09
N PRO A 430 20.44 6.10 19.71
CA PRO A 430 20.16 4.68 19.69
C PRO A 430 19.79 4.19 18.28
N PHE A 431 20.29 3.01 17.92
CA PHE A 431 19.99 2.37 16.65
C PHE A 431 18.54 1.88 16.64
N THR A 432 17.88 2.03 15.49
CA THR A 432 16.46 1.66 15.34
C THR A 432 16.25 0.19 15.67
N THR A 433 15.28 -0.07 16.54
CA THR A 433 14.81 -1.40 16.95
C THR A 433 13.30 -1.41 16.93
N SER A 434 12.69 -2.56 16.63
CA SER A 434 11.24 -2.70 16.53
C SER A 434 10.70 -3.80 17.41
N PRO A 435 9.68 -3.52 18.23
CA PRO A 435 9.05 -4.53 19.06
C PRO A 435 8.31 -5.57 18.22
N THR A 436 8.26 -6.79 18.74
CA THR A 436 7.33 -7.81 18.24
C THR A 436 5.97 -7.56 18.87
N GLU A 437 5.04 -7.08 18.06
CA GLU A 437 3.66 -6.85 18.48
C GLU A 437 2.94 -8.19 18.66
N LYS A 438 2.24 -8.34 19.78
CA LYS A 438 1.43 -9.53 20.08
C LYS A 438 -0.02 -9.10 20.13
N ILE A 439 -0.84 -9.71 19.28
CA ILE A 439 -2.29 -9.50 19.28
C ILE A 439 -2.92 -10.65 20.06
N ALA A 440 -3.73 -10.34 21.07
CA ALA A 440 -4.34 -11.36 21.93
C ALA A 440 -5.22 -12.35 21.15
N TRP A 441 -5.90 -11.88 20.10
CA TRP A 441 -6.66 -12.73 19.17
C TRP A 441 -5.81 -13.84 18.53
N ASN A 442 -4.54 -13.57 18.19
CA ASN A 442 -3.69 -14.54 17.50
C ASN A 442 -3.41 -15.78 18.37
N GLU A 443 -3.34 -15.63 19.69
CA GLU A 443 -3.16 -16.78 20.60
C GLU A 443 -4.39 -17.71 20.58
N LYS A 444 -5.60 -17.13 20.52
CA LYS A 444 -6.84 -17.90 20.38
C LYS A 444 -6.90 -18.61 19.03
N LEU A 445 -6.54 -17.90 17.96
CA LEU A 445 -6.53 -18.42 16.60
C LEU A 445 -5.49 -19.56 16.42
N ALA A 446 -4.33 -19.44 17.08
CA ALA A 446 -3.29 -20.48 17.11
C ALA A 446 -3.78 -21.78 17.79
N ALA A 447 -4.56 -21.64 18.86
CA ALA A 447 -5.09 -22.77 19.63
C ALA A 447 -6.29 -23.46 18.95
N GLU A 448 -6.94 -22.81 17.99
CA GLU A 448 -8.11 -23.37 17.31
C GLU A 448 -7.72 -24.49 16.33
N PRO A 449 -8.25 -25.71 16.48
CA PRO A 449 -7.93 -26.82 15.59
C PRO A 449 -8.59 -26.67 14.21
N GLY A 450 -7.97 -27.29 13.21
CA GLY A 450 -8.47 -27.37 11.83
C GLY A 450 -7.74 -26.45 10.85
N ASP A 451 -7.81 -26.85 9.58
CA ASP A 451 -7.24 -26.12 8.46
C ASP A 451 -8.29 -25.15 7.93
N PHE A 452 -8.08 -23.86 8.12
CA PHE A 452 -8.94 -22.78 7.60
C PHE A 452 -8.13 -21.49 7.53
N ALA A 453 -8.59 -20.55 6.70
CA ALA A 453 -7.92 -19.27 6.49
C ALA A 453 -8.62 -18.10 7.19
N VAL A 454 -7.91 -16.97 7.27
CA VAL A 454 -8.44 -15.70 7.74
C VAL A 454 -8.28 -14.61 6.69
N LEU A 455 -9.22 -13.67 6.68
CA LEU A 455 -9.19 -12.48 5.86
C LEU A 455 -8.89 -11.27 6.75
N ASP A 456 -7.71 -10.69 6.61
CA ASP A 456 -7.34 -9.46 7.29
C ASP A 456 -7.75 -8.24 6.47
N ILE A 457 -8.38 -7.26 7.13
CA ILE A 457 -8.77 -5.97 6.54
C ILE A 457 -8.34 -4.80 7.45
N PRO A 458 -8.04 -3.62 6.88
CA PRO A 458 -8.04 -3.27 5.46
C PRO A 458 -6.95 -4.01 4.68
N ALA A 459 -7.25 -4.47 3.46
CA ALA A 459 -6.30 -5.17 2.61
C ALA A 459 -5.59 -4.17 1.67
N HIS A 460 -4.26 -4.10 1.72
CA HIS A 460 -3.46 -3.27 0.84
C HIS A 460 -2.06 -3.88 0.67
N ASN A 461 -1.82 -4.46 -0.51
CA ASN A 461 -0.67 -5.31 -0.84
C ASN A 461 0.73 -4.69 -0.66
N ARG A 462 0.84 -3.37 -0.47
CA ARG A 462 2.11 -2.66 -0.24
C ARG A 462 2.24 -1.98 1.12
N SER A 463 1.21 -2.01 1.97
CA SER A 463 1.23 -1.35 3.28
C SER A 463 0.94 -2.35 4.41
N PHE A 464 -0.33 -2.62 4.68
CA PHE A 464 -0.78 -3.35 5.87
C PHE A 464 -0.50 -4.85 5.78
N ASP A 465 -0.53 -5.44 4.58
CA ASP A 465 -0.33 -6.88 4.35
C ASP A 465 1.00 -7.42 4.92
N LYS A 466 2.04 -6.57 5.01
CA LYS A 466 3.33 -6.95 5.62
C LYS A 466 3.22 -7.20 7.13
N TRP A 467 2.31 -6.51 7.81
CA TRP A 467 2.00 -6.74 9.23
C TRP A 467 1.22 -8.03 9.41
N TYR A 468 0.24 -8.29 8.54
CA TYR A 468 -0.57 -9.52 8.58
C TYR A 468 0.28 -10.78 8.40
N MET A 469 1.34 -10.70 7.59
CA MET A 469 2.35 -11.77 7.51
C MET A 469 3.01 -12.04 8.88
N VAL A 470 3.36 -11.01 9.65
CA VAL A 470 3.95 -11.20 10.99
C VAL A 470 2.93 -11.77 11.98
N TYR A 471 1.66 -11.37 11.88
CA TYR A 471 0.57 -11.95 12.69
C TYR A 471 0.34 -13.42 12.33
N GLN A 472 0.46 -13.79 11.05
CA GLN A 472 0.42 -15.18 10.61
C GLN A 472 1.51 -16.04 11.24
N MET A 473 2.71 -15.52 11.53
CA MET A 473 3.72 -16.30 12.25
C MET A 473 3.27 -16.68 13.67
N GLN A 474 2.33 -15.93 14.26
CA GLN A 474 1.80 -16.17 15.61
C GLN A 474 0.69 -17.21 15.59
N HIS A 475 -0.25 -17.12 14.63
CA HIS A 475 -1.42 -17.99 14.59
C HIS A 475 -1.30 -19.18 13.62
N GLY A 476 -0.33 -19.17 12.70
CA GLY A 476 -0.03 -20.28 11.77
C GLY A 476 -1.10 -20.58 10.72
N LYS A 477 -2.16 -19.77 10.61
CA LYS A 477 -3.27 -19.99 9.67
C LYS A 477 -2.99 -19.29 8.33
N PRO A 478 -3.37 -19.88 7.18
CA PRO A 478 -3.34 -19.18 5.90
C PRO A 478 -4.10 -17.86 5.91
N ILE A 479 -3.65 -16.88 5.15
CA ILE A 479 -4.29 -15.58 4.98
C ILE A 479 -4.69 -15.37 3.52
N VAL A 480 -5.81 -14.69 3.29
CA VAL A 480 -6.32 -14.39 1.93
C VAL A 480 -5.42 -13.38 1.18
N GLY A 481 -4.77 -12.47 1.91
CA GLY A 481 -3.86 -11.46 1.36
C GLY A 481 -2.38 -11.83 1.49
N GLY A 482 -1.51 -10.81 1.46
CA GLY A 482 -0.08 -10.96 1.71
C GLY A 482 0.79 -10.08 0.82
N HIS A 483 2.11 -10.22 0.96
CA HIS A 483 3.07 -9.50 0.14
C HIS A 483 4.15 -10.41 -0.42
N VAL A 484 4.38 -10.31 -1.74
CA VAL A 484 5.55 -10.89 -2.42
C VAL A 484 6.24 -9.81 -3.27
N SER A 485 7.56 -9.93 -3.47
CA SER A 485 8.39 -8.89 -4.10
C SER A 485 8.04 -8.65 -5.58
N ARG A 486 7.46 -9.67 -6.22
CA ARG A 486 6.94 -9.67 -7.59
C ARG A 486 5.61 -10.40 -7.54
N MET A 487 4.53 -9.65 -7.68
CA MET A 487 3.18 -10.17 -7.51
C MET A 487 2.71 -10.79 -8.83
N PRO A 488 2.57 -12.12 -8.92
CA PRO A 488 1.97 -12.76 -10.08
C PRO A 488 0.47 -12.41 -10.11
N ARG A 489 -0.12 -12.20 -11.30
CA ARG A 489 -1.54 -11.84 -11.43
C ARG A 489 -2.46 -12.92 -10.85
N GLU A 490 -2.03 -14.17 -10.97
CA GLU A 490 -2.73 -15.36 -10.51
C GLU A 490 -2.93 -15.38 -8.98
N ALA A 491 -2.10 -14.66 -8.22
CA ALA A 491 -2.25 -14.53 -6.77
C ALA A 491 -3.55 -13.80 -6.38
N PHE A 492 -4.13 -13.00 -7.27
CA PHE A 492 -5.36 -12.25 -7.02
C PHE A 492 -6.60 -12.93 -7.58
N ASP A 493 -6.50 -14.13 -8.17
CA ASP A 493 -7.62 -14.77 -8.86
C ASP A 493 -8.81 -14.98 -7.91
N PHE A 494 -8.58 -15.49 -6.70
CA PHE A 494 -9.63 -15.63 -5.69
C PHE A 494 -10.16 -14.28 -5.19
N ILE A 495 -9.27 -13.31 -4.94
CA ILE A 495 -9.68 -11.97 -4.49
C ILE A 495 -10.65 -11.33 -5.49
N LYS A 496 -10.39 -11.49 -6.80
CA LYS A 496 -11.23 -10.98 -7.88
C LYS A 496 -12.59 -11.69 -7.99
N THR A 497 -12.76 -12.88 -7.44
CA THR A 497 -14.07 -13.57 -7.46
C THR A 497 -15.01 -13.10 -6.36
N VAL A 498 -14.50 -12.37 -5.35
CA VAL A 498 -15.29 -11.84 -4.24
C VAL A 498 -15.49 -10.33 -4.47
N PRO A 499 -16.67 -9.87 -4.92
CA PRO A 499 -16.91 -8.47 -5.30
C PRO A 499 -16.43 -7.41 -4.29
N ILE A 500 -16.65 -7.64 -2.99
CA ILE A 500 -16.18 -6.69 -1.97
C ILE A 500 -14.65 -6.60 -1.94
N LEU A 501 -13.93 -7.70 -2.14
CA LEU A 501 -12.46 -7.71 -2.17
C LEU A 501 -11.91 -7.19 -3.49
N ASP A 502 -12.56 -7.49 -4.61
CA ASP A 502 -12.22 -6.93 -5.92
C ASP A 502 -12.36 -5.40 -5.91
N SER A 503 -13.39 -4.87 -5.24
CA SER A 503 -13.56 -3.43 -5.06
C SER A 503 -12.39 -2.79 -4.30
N ILE A 504 -11.89 -3.46 -3.24
CA ILE A 504 -10.73 -3.01 -2.46
C ILE A 504 -9.48 -3.00 -3.34
N LEU A 505 -9.31 -4.03 -4.17
CA LEU A 505 -8.18 -4.15 -5.10
C LEU A 505 -8.20 -3.05 -6.18
N GLN A 506 -9.38 -2.67 -6.67
CA GLN A 506 -9.55 -1.67 -7.73
C GLN A 506 -9.54 -0.21 -7.23
N ASN A 507 -9.98 0.03 -5.99
CA ASN A 507 -10.21 1.37 -5.44
C ASN A 507 -9.18 1.79 -4.38
N ASP A 508 -7.91 1.41 -4.56
CA ASP A 508 -6.79 1.80 -3.67
C ASP A 508 -7.07 1.49 -2.18
N ALA A 509 -7.43 0.22 -1.93
CA ALA A 509 -7.79 -0.33 -0.62
C ALA A 509 -9.08 0.21 0.01
N ARG A 510 -9.99 0.78 -0.78
CA ARG A 510 -11.33 1.20 -0.32
C ARG A 510 -12.39 0.20 -0.73
N ALA A 511 -13.13 -0.30 0.24
CA ALA A 511 -14.26 -1.19 0.00
C ALA A 511 -15.46 -0.41 -0.56
N ASP A 512 -16.13 -0.98 -1.55
CA ASP A 512 -17.42 -0.49 -2.05
C ASP A 512 -18.57 -1.02 -1.18
N PHE A 513 -18.99 -0.21 -0.21
CA PHE A 513 -20.08 -0.55 0.70
C PHE A 513 -21.48 -0.41 0.07
N SER A 514 -21.60 -0.02 -1.21
CA SER A 514 -22.86 -0.06 -1.96
C SER A 514 -23.28 -1.49 -2.31
N ILE A 515 -22.34 -2.45 -2.24
CA ILE A 515 -22.61 -3.88 -2.39
C ILE A 515 -23.50 -4.33 -1.23
N THR A 516 -24.78 -4.64 -1.49
CA THR A 516 -25.77 -4.94 -0.45
C THR A 516 -25.89 -6.42 -0.09
N ASN A 517 -25.40 -7.33 -0.94
CA ASN A 517 -25.48 -8.79 -0.81
C ASN A 517 -24.42 -9.40 0.12
N VAL A 518 -24.36 -8.95 1.38
CA VAL A 518 -23.38 -9.39 2.40
C VAL A 518 -23.29 -10.92 2.48
N ALA A 519 -24.43 -11.62 2.48
CA ALA A 519 -24.51 -13.07 2.49
C ALA A 519 -23.71 -13.73 1.36
N GLU A 520 -23.77 -13.22 0.13
CA GLU A 520 -23.02 -13.79 -0.99
C GLU A 520 -21.51 -13.65 -0.78
N GLN A 521 -21.05 -12.48 -0.36
CA GLN A 521 -19.63 -12.20 -0.11
C GLN A 521 -19.09 -13.14 0.98
N MET A 522 -19.80 -13.26 2.10
CA MET A 522 -19.44 -14.13 3.21
C MET A 522 -19.48 -15.60 2.81
N ARG A 523 -20.44 -16.02 1.98
CA ARG A 523 -20.55 -17.39 1.48
C ARG A 523 -19.40 -17.76 0.54
N LEU A 524 -18.95 -16.85 -0.33
CA LEU A 524 -17.79 -17.08 -1.19
C LEU A 524 -16.52 -17.30 -0.37
N LEU A 525 -16.31 -16.48 0.68
CA LEU A 525 -15.23 -16.65 1.64
C LEU A 525 -15.33 -17.99 2.39
N ASN A 526 -16.51 -18.30 2.92
CA ASN A 526 -16.73 -19.53 3.68
C ASN A 526 -16.55 -20.79 2.81
N ARG A 527 -17.03 -20.79 1.56
CA ARG A 527 -16.83 -21.88 0.61
C ARG A 527 -15.36 -22.12 0.27
N ALA A 528 -14.57 -21.05 0.24
CA ALA A 528 -13.12 -21.14 0.13
C ALA A 528 -12.47 -21.60 1.44
N ASN A 529 -13.22 -21.82 2.52
CA ASN A 529 -12.75 -22.16 3.86
C ASN A 529 -11.96 -21.04 4.56
N VAL A 530 -12.34 -19.79 4.27
CA VAL A 530 -11.97 -18.61 5.06
C VAL A 530 -13.01 -18.47 6.18
N ARG A 531 -12.59 -18.64 7.44
CA ARG A 531 -13.52 -18.71 8.59
C ARG A 531 -13.77 -17.38 9.27
N TYR A 532 -12.75 -16.53 9.31
CA TYR A 532 -12.81 -15.25 10.01
C TYR A 532 -12.42 -14.09 9.09
N LEU A 533 -13.13 -12.98 9.27
CA LEU A 533 -12.75 -11.67 8.81
C LEU A 533 -12.26 -10.88 10.02
N VAL A 534 -11.03 -10.38 9.97
CA VAL A 534 -10.33 -9.69 11.05
C VAL A 534 -10.10 -8.25 10.65
N LEU A 535 -10.76 -7.32 11.32
CA LEU A 535 -10.59 -5.88 11.14
C LEU A 535 -9.58 -5.33 12.14
N HIS A 536 -8.43 -4.87 11.62
CA HIS A 536 -7.33 -4.33 12.41
C HIS A 536 -7.54 -2.84 12.70
N LYS A 537 -7.85 -2.49 13.95
CA LYS A 537 -8.18 -1.13 14.39
C LYS A 537 -7.03 -0.15 14.15
N ARG A 538 -5.78 -0.62 14.24
CA ARG A 538 -4.58 0.18 13.94
C ARG A 538 -4.57 0.79 12.54
N PHE A 539 -5.21 0.12 11.57
CA PHE A 539 -5.23 0.54 10.17
C PHE A 539 -6.59 1.06 9.72
N ALA A 540 -7.62 0.95 10.57
CA ALA A 540 -8.98 1.40 10.30
C ALA A 540 -9.39 2.50 11.28
N ASN A 541 -9.53 3.74 10.78
CA ASN A 541 -10.07 4.83 11.59
C ASN A 541 -11.53 4.53 12.03
N ASP A 542 -12.03 5.28 13.01
CA ASP A 542 -13.36 5.04 13.59
C ASP A 542 -14.49 5.07 12.53
N GLY A 543 -14.35 5.93 11.52
CA GLY A 543 -15.27 5.98 10.39
C GLY A 543 -15.30 4.68 9.59
N LEU A 544 -14.14 4.15 9.20
CA LEU A 544 -14.04 2.88 8.48
C LEU A 544 -14.52 1.70 9.34
N GLN A 545 -14.24 1.72 10.65
CA GLN A 545 -14.77 0.72 11.58
C GLN A 545 -16.31 0.75 11.62
N ALA A 546 -16.92 1.94 11.68
CA ALA A 546 -18.37 2.09 11.66
C ALA A 546 -18.99 1.59 10.34
N MET A 547 -18.34 1.87 9.21
CA MET A 547 -18.79 1.38 7.90
C MET A 547 -18.79 -0.15 7.81
N TRP A 548 -17.72 -0.81 8.27
CA TRP A 548 -17.66 -2.28 8.29
C TRP A 548 -18.70 -2.88 9.25
N ARG A 549 -18.91 -2.28 10.42
CA ARG A 549 -19.95 -2.73 11.37
C ARG A 549 -21.35 -2.65 10.76
N ASP A 550 -21.67 -1.53 10.14
CA ASP A 550 -22.97 -1.35 9.48
C ASP A 550 -23.12 -2.30 8.28
N TRP A 551 -22.07 -2.47 7.47
CA TRP A 551 -22.11 -3.33 6.31
C TRP A 551 -22.28 -4.80 6.70
N LEU A 552 -21.49 -5.31 7.65
CA LEU A 552 -21.56 -6.71 8.09
C LEU A 552 -22.90 -7.03 8.76
N THR A 553 -23.57 -6.06 9.38
CA THR A 553 -24.94 -6.17 9.91
C THR A 553 -25.11 -7.06 11.16
N TYR A 554 -24.18 -7.98 11.45
CA TYR A 554 -24.19 -8.84 12.65
C TYR A 554 -23.07 -8.47 13.63
N ALA A 555 -23.17 -8.96 14.86
CA ALA A 555 -22.22 -8.67 15.92
C ALA A 555 -20.87 -9.39 15.70
N PRO A 556 -19.74 -8.80 16.14
CA PRO A 556 -18.47 -9.49 16.10
C PRO A 556 -18.44 -10.66 17.09
N THR A 557 -17.75 -11.73 16.72
CA THR A 557 -17.54 -12.90 17.60
C THR A 557 -16.45 -12.62 18.65
N TYR A 558 -15.57 -11.66 18.39
CA TYR A 558 -14.53 -11.22 19.30
C TYR A 558 -14.13 -9.76 19.03
N GLU A 559 -13.80 -9.02 20.08
CA GLU A 559 -13.28 -7.65 19.98
C GLU A 559 -12.36 -7.34 21.17
N ASP A 560 -11.22 -6.70 20.89
CA ASP A 560 -10.30 -6.14 21.89
C ASP A 560 -9.78 -4.77 21.45
N GLU A 561 -8.68 -4.29 22.04
CA GLU A 561 -8.08 -3.00 21.69
C GLU A 561 -7.45 -2.95 20.29
N ASP A 562 -7.07 -4.10 19.72
CA ASP A 562 -6.33 -4.19 18.47
C ASP A 562 -7.21 -4.59 17.28
N VAL A 563 -8.19 -5.48 17.50
CA VAL A 563 -8.98 -6.10 16.42
C VAL A 563 -10.47 -6.22 16.71
N ILE A 564 -11.25 -6.31 15.63
CA ILE A 564 -12.67 -6.71 15.62
C ILE A 564 -12.80 -7.92 14.70
N VAL A 565 -13.41 -9.01 15.16
CA VAL A 565 -13.42 -10.29 14.44
C VAL A 565 -14.84 -10.76 14.16
N TYR A 566 -15.08 -11.17 12.94
CA TYR A 566 -16.36 -11.66 12.43
C TYR A 566 -16.23 -13.07 11.85
N ARG A 567 -17.28 -13.87 11.99
CA ARG A 567 -17.38 -15.18 11.32
C ARG A 567 -17.93 -14.98 9.92
N THR A 568 -17.35 -15.68 8.95
CA THR A 568 -17.86 -15.70 7.56
C THR A 568 -19.10 -16.57 7.38
N ALA A 569 -19.49 -17.34 8.41
CA ALA A 569 -20.80 -17.99 8.52
C ALA A 569 -21.44 -17.59 9.84
N PRO A 570 -22.12 -16.43 9.91
CA PRO A 570 -22.83 -16.01 11.11
C PRO A 570 -23.96 -17.00 11.42
N GLN A 571 -24.40 -17.07 12.68
CA GLN A 571 -25.52 -17.90 13.12
C GLN A 571 -26.58 -17.06 13.83
N VAL A 572 -27.85 -17.32 13.50
CA VAL A 572 -28.98 -16.69 14.19
C VAL A 572 -29.01 -17.14 15.65
N GLY A 573 -29.29 -16.21 16.57
CA GLY A 573 -29.26 -16.42 18.02
C GLY A 573 -27.85 -16.42 18.64
N GLN A 574 -26.79 -16.37 17.82
CA GLN A 574 -25.41 -16.23 18.28
C GLN A 574 -24.77 -14.91 17.82
N ASP A 575 -24.72 -14.68 16.50
CA ASP A 575 -24.05 -13.53 15.90
C ASP A 575 -25.05 -12.40 15.57
N PHE A 576 -26.32 -12.75 15.30
CA PHE A 576 -27.41 -11.79 15.13
C PHE A 576 -28.74 -12.35 15.64
N ALA A 577 -29.70 -11.47 15.91
CA ALA A 577 -31.06 -11.84 16.29
C ALA A 577 -32.06 -11.22 15.31
N ILE A 578 -33.20 -11.88 15.12
CA ILE A 578 -34.34 -11.31 14.42
C ILE A 578 -35.17 -10.55 15.45
N GLU A 579 -35.21 -9.23 15.34
CA GLU A 579 -36.02 -8.37 16.21
C GLU A 579 -37.49 -8.39 15.82
N GLN A 580 -37.79 -8.44 14.52
CA GLN A 580 -39.16 -8.54 14.00
C GLN A 580 -39.26 -9.69 13.00
N SER A 581 -39.92 -10.78 13.39
CA SER A 581 -40.20 -11.89 12.47
C SER A 581 -41.31 -11.48 11.52
N LEU A 582 -41.11 -11.66 10.20
CA LEU A 582 -42.16 -11.44 9.21
C LEU A 582 -42.74 -12.76 8.75
N THR A 583 -41.91 -13.77 8.53
CA THR A 583 -42.33 -15.16 8.33
C THR A 583 -41.56 -16.06 9.29
N PRO A 584 -41.87 -17.38 9.36
CA PRO A 584 -41.02 -18.31 10.10
C PRO A 584 -39.59 -18.43 9.54
N GLU A 585 -39.35 -17.96 8.31
CA GLU A 585 -38.11 -18.12 7.55
C GLU A 585 -37.28 -16.82 7.46
N ILE A 586 -37.93 -15.64 7.41
CA ILE A 586 -37.30 -14.32 7.22
C ILE A 586 -37.83 -13.32 8.25
N GLY A 587 -36.93 -12.45 8.73
CA GLY A 587 -37.32 -11.26 9.48
C GLY A 587 -36.29 -10.14 9.41
N LEU A 588 -36.57 -9.08 10.17
CA LEU A 588 -35.71 -7.91 10.31
C LEU A 588 -34.80 -8.08 11.53
N ILE A 589 -33.51 -7.89 11.31
CA ILE A 589 -32.51 -7.69 12.36
C ILE A 589 -32.68 -6.28 12.93
N ARG A 590 -32.82 -5.28 12.06
CA ARG A 590 -33.19 -3.90 12.38
C ARG A 590 -33.73 -3.22 11.12
N ALA A 591 -34.52 -2.17 11.28
CA ALA A 591 -34.91 -1.31 10.19
C ALA A 591 -35.10 0.11 10.71
N ASP A 592 -34.50 1.05 10.00
CA ASP A 592 -34.58 2.49 10.29
C ASP A 592 -35.16 3.19 9.06
N PHE A 593 -35.78 4.35 9.26
CA PHE A 593 -36.24 5.17 8.14
C PHE A 593 -36.07 6.66 8.42
N ALA A 594 -35.96 7.45 7.35
CA ALA A 594 -35.88 8.89 7.42
C ALA A 594 -36.47 9.54 6.15
N PRO A 595 -37.08 10.74 6.25
CA PRO A 595 -37.35 11.47 7.49
C PRO A 595 -38.56 10.91 8.28
N SER A 596 -38.65 11.22 9.58
CA SER A 596 -39.84 10.99 10.41
C SER A 596 -40.91 12.06 10.24
N ASP A 597 -40.57 13.18 9.60
CA ASP A 597 -41.46 14.28 9.27
C ASP A 597 -41.32 14.55 7.77
N ALA A 598 -42.33 14.14 7.00
CA ALA A 598 -42.36 14.20 5.55
C ALA A 598 -43.45 15.16 5.06
N VAL A 599 -43.39 15.52 3.78
CA VAL A 599 -44.40 16.34 3.11
C VAL A 599 -45.07 15.52 2.01
N GLN A 600 -46.33 15.84 1.69
CA GLN A 600 -47.00 15.29 0.49
C GLN A 600 -46.11 15.46 -0.76
N GLY A 601 -46.03 14.43 -1.61
CA GLY A 601 -45.14 14.41 -2.78
C GLY A 601 -43.64 14.20 -2.47
N GLY A 602 -43.26 14.03 -1.20
CA GLY A 602 -41.89 13.80 -0.76
C GLY A 602 -41.42 12.34 -0.86
N THR A 603 -40.23 12.05 -0.34
CA THR A 603 -39.68 10.69 -0.26
C THR A 603 -39.33 10.27 1.15
N ILE A 604 -39.44 8.96 1.42
CA ILE A 604 -38.98 8.31 2.63
C ILE A 604 -37.96 7.26 2.23
N LYS A 605 -36.80 7.25 2.88
CA LYS A 605 -35.81 6.20 2.72
C LYS A 605 -35.90 5.22 3.90
N VAL A 606 -36.09 3.95 3.60
CA VAL A 606 -36.06 2.86 4.58
C VAL A 606 -34.76 2.09 4.40
N ASP A 607 -33.98 1.98 5.47
CA ASP A 607 -32.76 1.16 5.53
C ASP A 607 -33.00 -0.06 6.41
N ALA A 608 -33.09 -1.24 5.79
CA ALA A 608 -33.41 -2.50 6.45
C ALA A 608 -32.22 -3.44 6.50
N ARG A 609 -32.11 -4.17 7.59
CA ARG A 609 -31.16 -5.25 7.81
C ARG A 609 -31.96 -6.53 8.00
N TRP A 610 -31.80 -7.44 7.06
CA TRP A 610 -32.58 -8.66 6.96
C TRP A 610 -31.79 -9.86 7.48
N GLY A 611 -32.50 -10.85 8.03
CA GLY A 611 -31.93 -12.13 8.40
C GLY A 611 -32.87 -13.29 8.10
N SER A 612 -32.30 -14.50 7.95
CA SER A 612 -33.07 -15.74 7.78
C SER A 612 -32.84 -16.77 8.89
N THR A 613 -33.92 -17.39 9.31
CA THR A 613 -33.98 -18.48 10.31
C THR A 613 -34.14 -19.86 9.68
N ALA A 614 -34.58 -19.92 8.41
CA ALA A 614 -34.69 -21.11 7.59
C ALA A 614 -34.47 -20.76 6.11
N GLN A 615 -34.33 -21.76 5.24
CA GLN A 615 -34.28 -21.52 3.80
C GLN A 615 -35.62 -20.95 3.32
N PRO A 616 -35.65 -19.72 2.76
CA PRO A 616 -36.90 -19.13 2.32
C PRO A 616 -37.52 -19.91 1.16
N GLY A 617 -38.83 -20.12 1.23
CA GLY A 617 -39.58 -20.87 0.24
C GLY A 617 -39.58 -22.39 0.46
N SER A 618 -39.19 -22.87 1.63
CA SER A 618 -39.42 -24.28 2.04
C SER A 618 -40.91 -24.61 2.19
N THR A 619 -41.74 -23.56 2.37
CA THR A 619 -43.20 -23.61 2.46
C THR A 619 -43.93 -22.81 1.38
N ALA A 620 -43.22 -22.01 0.58
CA ALA A 620 -43.77 -21.20 -0.52
C ALA A 620 -43.74 -21.95 -1.87
N VAL A 621 -44.32 -21.36 -2.91
CA VAL A 621 -44.19 -21.88 -4.28
C VAL A 621 -42.70 -21.87 -4.68
N PRO A 622 -42.11 -23.01 -5.08
CA PRO A 622 -40.70 -23.09 -5.44
C PRO A 622 -40.32 -22.08 -6.54
N GLY A 623 -39.31 -21.25 -6.30
CA GLY A 623 -38.77 -20.30 -7.29
C GLY A 623 -39.39 -18.89 -7.27
N THR A 624 -40.13 -18.53 -6.22
CA THR A 624 -40.71 -17.17 -6.07
C THR A 624 -39.98 -16.41 -4.96
N ALA A 625 -39.26 -15.35 -5.32
CA ALA A 625 -38.64 -14.45 -4.35
C ALA A 625 -39.69 -13.54 -3.71
N TYR A 626 -39.51 -13.22 -2.43
CA TYR A 626 -40.36 -12.28 -1.70
C TYR A 626 -40.04 -10.86 -2.12
N ASN A 627 -41.11 -10.09 -2.28
CA ASN A 627 -41.08 -8.64 -2.30
C ASN A 627 -41.41 -8.10 -0.91
N VAL A 628 -41.15 -6.82 -0.72
CA VAL A 628 -41.50 -6.05 0.45
C VAL A 628 -42.44 -4.93 0.03
N CYS A 629 -43.54 -4.79 0.76
CA CYS A 629 -44.54 -3.75 0.54
C CYS A 629 -44.60 -2.84 1.76
N PHE A 630 -44.89 -1.57 1.54
CA PHE A 630 -44.94 -0.55 2.59
C PHE A 630 -46.32 0.09 2.68
N TRP A 631 -46.74 0.43 3.90
CA TRP A 631 -48.00 1.12 4.14
C TRP A 631 -47.86 2.23 5.16
N LEU A 632 -48.68 3.27 4.99
CA LEU A 632 -49.00 4.23 6.03
C LEU A 632 -50.30 3.84 6.69
N VAL A 633 -50.29 3.76 8.02
CA VAL A 633 -51.47 3.37 8.81
C VAL A 633 -51.84 4.47 9.79
N ASN A 634 -53.09 4.93 9.73
CA ASN A 634 -53.69 5.87 10.69
C ASN A 634 -55.06 5.33 11.13
N GLY A 635 -55.15 4.83 12.35
CA GLY A 635 -56.36 4.15 12.83
C GLY A 635 -56.70 2.93 11.97
N ASP A 636 -57.93 2.89 11.45
CA ASP A 636 -58.39 1.85 10.51
C ASP A 636 -57.98 2.12 9.05
N TRP A 637 -57.36 3.28 8.77
CA TRP A 637 -56.96 3.69 7.44
C TRP A 637 -55.57 3.14 7.11
N ARG A 638 -55.46 2.38 6.01
CA ARG A 638 -54.20 1.81 5.51
C ARG A 638 -54.03 2.16 4.04
N LEU A 639 -52.95 2.86 3.72
CA LEU A 639 -52.60 3.27 2.37
C LEU A 639 -51.28 2.62 1.95
N GLY A 640 -51.27 1.92 0.81
CA GLY A 640 -50.03 1.38 0.23
C GLY A 640 -49.16 2.49 -0.33
N ILE A 641 -47.85 2.41 -0.14
CA ILE A 641 -46.89 3.37 -0.69
C ILE A 641 -46.16 2.72 -1.87
N GLY A 642 -46.60 3.02 -3.09
CA GLY A 642 -46.04 2.47 -4.32
C GLY A 642 -46.17 0.94 -4.46
N ASP A 643 -45.50 0.41 -5.48
CA ASP A 643 -45.46 -1.04 -5.73
C ASP A 643 -44.54 -1.77 -4.76
N CYS A 644 -44.85 -3.04 -4.50
CA CYS A 644 -43.97 -3.90 -3.73
C CYS A 644 -42.63 -4.09 -4.44
N GLN A 645 -41.54 -3.87 -3.72
CA GLN A 645 -40.18 -3.91 -4.26
C GLN A 645 -39.51 -5.23 -3.89
N PRO A 646 -38.57 -5.78 -4.69
CA PRO A 646 -37.79 -6.93 -4.27
C PRO A 646 -37.11 -6.67 -2.92
N VAL A 647 -37.09 -7.65 -2.02
CA VAL A 647 -36.32 -7.52 -0.76
C VAL A 647 -34.85 -7.19 -1.06
N SER A 648 -34.30 -7.77 -2.13
CA SER A 648 -33.02 -7.39 -2.71
C SER A 648 -33.01 -7.65 -4.21
N GLU A 649 -32.63 -6.62 -4.99
CA GLU A 649 -32.53 -6.74 -6.45
C GLU A 649 -31.38 -7.65 -6.89
N SER A 650 -30.23 -7.54 -6.22
CA SER A 650 -29.02 -8.29 -6.58
C SER A 650 -29.00 -9.70 -6.01
N TRP A 651 -29.70 -9.93 -4.89
CA TRP A 651 -29.70 -11.21 -4.18
C TRP A 651 -31.12 -11.62 -3.71
N PRO A 652 -31.97 -12.10 -4.63
CA PRO A 652 -33.37 -12.42 -4.32
C PRO A 652 -33.49 -13.54 -3.26
N THR A 653 -34.60 -13.55 -2.52
CA THR A 653 -34.76 -14.39 -1.31
C THR A 653 -34.83 -15.89 -1.59
N ASP A 654 -35.14 -16.30 -2.82
CA ASP A 654 -35.11 -17.71 -3.24
C ASP A 654 -33.69 -18.30 -3.27
N LYS A 655 -32.66 -17.44 -3.32
CA LYS A 655 -31.25 -17.83 -3.20
C LYS A 655 -30.78 -17.93 -1.76
N TRP A 656 -31.58 -17.48 -0.79
CA TRP A 656 -31.15 -17.41 0.59
C TRP A 656 -31.13 -18.79 1.23
N GLN A 657 -30.19 -19.00 2.13
CA GLN A 657 -30.08 -20.16 3.01
C GLN A 657 -30.41 -19.75 4.44
N VAL A 658 -30.38 -20.72 5.37
CA VAL A 658 -30.45 -20.42 6.80
C VAL A 658 -29.24 -19.59 7.25
N ASN A 659 -29.45 -18.68 8.20
CA ASN A 659 -28.43 -17.78 8.75
C ASN A 659 -27.85 -16.74 7.78
N GLU A 660 -28.61 -16.36 6.75
CA GLU A 660 -28.18 -15.30 5.85
C GLU A 660 -28.52 -13.93 6.41
N VAL A 661 -27.67 -12.95 6.08
CA VAL A 661 -27.81 -11.56 6.47
C VAL A 661 -27.65 -10.69 5.23
N LEU A 662 -28.53 -9.69 5.09
CA LEU A 662 -28.57 -8.85 3.90
C LEU A 662 -28.96 -7.41 4.24
N ARG A 663 -28.54 -6.46 3.39
CA ARG A 663 -28.93 -5.05 3.47
C ARG A 663 -29.95 -4.71 2.39
N GLY A 664 -31.08 -4.12 2.79
CA GLY A 664 -32.07 -3.54 1.90
C GLY A 664 -32.12 -2.03 2.07
N SER A 665 -32.22 -1.28 0.97
CA SER A 665 -32.42 0.16 1.00
C SER A 665 -33.54 0.50 0.02
N TYR A 666 -34.64 1.02 0.53
CA TYR A 666 -35.85 1.30 -0.23
C TYR A 666 -36.13 2.80 -0.25
N THR A 667 -36.51 3.32 -1.40
CA THR A 667 -36.97 4.71 -1.54
C THR A 667 -38.45 4.68 -1.87
N LEU A 668 -39.25 5.25 -0.97
CA LEU A 668 -40.70 5.29 -1.04
C LEU A 668 -41.14 6.69 -1.44
N TRP A 669 -42.00 6.80 -2.44
CA TRP A 669 -42.55 8.07 -2.92
C TRP A 669 -43.93 8.28 -2.31
N LEU A 670 -44.12 9.40 -1.61
CA LEU A 670 -45.42 9.78 -1.07
C LEU A 670 -46.28 10.38 -2.17
N GLU A 671 -47.48 9.84 -2.38
CA GLU A 671 -48.42 10.45 -3.32
C GLU A 671 -48.81 11.87 -2.86
N GLU A 672 -49.11 12.74 -3.82
CA GLU A 672 -49.41 14.15 -3.56
C GLU A 672 -50.78 14.33 -2.89
N MET A 673 -51.68 13.34 -3.02
CA MET A 673 -53.02 13.36 -2.45
C MET A 673 -53.14 12.67 -1.08
N ILE A 674 -52.04 12.17 -0.50
CA ILE A 674 -52.08 11.51 0.82
C ILE A 674 -52.54 12.53 1.87
N PRO A 675 -53.61 12.29 2.64
CA PRO A 675 -54.06 13.22 3.66
C PRO A 675 -52.93 13.58 4.62
N PRO A 676 -52.79 14.85 5.02
CA PRO A 676 -51.84 15.21 6.06
C PRO A 676 -52.26 14.64 7.42
N GLY A 677 -51.29 14.21 8.22
CA GLY A 677 -51.54 13.68 9.56
C GLY A 677 -50.43 12.77 10.06
N ASP A 678 -50.65 12.20 11.24
CA ASP A 678 -49.73 11.25 11.88
C ASP A 678 -50.03 9.83 11.41
N TYR A 679 -49.02 9.11 10.95
CA TYR A 679 -49.11 7.75 10.45
C TYR A 679 -48.12 6.84 11.18
N GLN A 680 -48.34 5.54 11.09
CA GLN A 680 -47.33 4.52 11.37
C GLN A 680 -46.86 3.95 10.04
N LEU A 681 -45.55 3.99 9.80
CA LEU A 681 -44.95 3.29 8.67
C LEU A 681 -44.85 1.80 9.00
N GLN A 682 -45.46 0.98 8.15
CA GLN A 682 -45.47 -0.47 8.28
C GLN A 682 -44.90 -1.14 7.03
N MET A 683 -44.38 -2.35 7.19
CA MET A 683 -43.90 -3.17 6.10
C MET A 683 -44.24 -4.65 6.29
N ALA A 684 -44.38 -5.38 5.19
CA ALA A 684 -44.60 -6.83 5.22
C ALA A 684 -44.03 -7.47 3.95
N LEU A 685 -43.82 -8.77 4.00
CA LEU A 685 -43.40 -9.54 2.82
C LEU A 685 -44.60 -9.86 1.93
N ALA A 686 -44.35 -10.02 0.64
CA ALA A 686 -45.34 -10.43 -0.33
C ALA A 686 -44.78 -11.43 -1.35
N GLU A 687 -45.63 -12.35 -1.78
CA GLU A 687 -45.42 -13.21 -2.94
C GLU A 687 -46.23 -12.66 -4.12
N GLY A 688 -45.56 -12.02 -5.07
CA GLY A 688 -46.24 -11.18 -6.06
C GLY A 688 -46.92 -9.99 -5.36
N GLU A 689 -48.23 -9.86 -5.51
CA GLU A 689 -49.03 -8.83 -4.82
C GLU A 689 -49.66 -9.32 -3.50
N LYS A 690 -49.52 -10.61 -3.17
CA LYS A 690 -50.14 -11.19 -1.98
C LYS A 690 -49.23 -11.05 -0.78
N VAL A 691 -49.65 -10.23 0.20
CA VAL A 691 -48.98 -10.11 1.49
C VAL A 691 -49.00 -11.44 2.24
N VAL A 692 -47.86 -11.80 2.83
CA VAL A 692 -47.65 -13.04 3.60
C VAL A 692 -46.99 -12.75 4.93
N GLY A 693 -47.33 -13.56 5.94
CA GLY A 693 -46.75 -13.45 7.27
C GLY A 693 -47.26 -12.25 8.08
N ASP A 694 -46.46 -11.86 9.06
CA ASP A 694 -46.71 -10.75 9.97
C ASP A 694 -46.27 -9.41 9.36
N THR A 695 -46.78 -8.31 9.94
CA THR A 695 -46.43 -6.94 9.53
C THR A 695 -45.52 -6.32 10.58
N ALA A 696 -44.39 -5.76 10.14
CA ALA A 696 -43.48 -4.98 10.97
C ALA A 696 -43.94 -3.52 11.04
N VAL A 697 -43.90 -2.95 12.25
CA VAL A 697 -44.11 -1.51 12.46
C VAL A 697 -42.75 -0.86 12.61
N LEU A 698 -42.41 0.04 11.68
CA LEU A 698 -41.13 0.74 11.68
C LEU A 698 -41.12 1.93 12.62
N GLY A 699 -42.25 2.66 12.70
CA GLY A 699 -42.41 3.76 13.64
C GLY A 699 -43.35 4.86 13.14
N PRO A 700 -43.54 5.91 13.96
CA PRO A 700 -44.40 7.04 13.63
C PRO A 700 -43.77 7.93 12.55
N ILE A 701 -44.60 8.45 11.65
CA ILE A 701 -44.24 9.45 10.66
C ILE A 701 -45.33 10.52 10.55
N THR A 702 -44.93 11.79 10.58
CA THR A 702 -45.84 12.92 10.35
C THR A 702 -45.82 13.29 8.87
N ILE A 703 -46.99 13.36 8.23
CA ILE A 703 -47.11 13.89 6.87
C ILE A 703 -47.74 15.27 6.96
N HIS A 704 -46.97 16.28 6.59
CA HIS A 704 -47.43 17.65 6.53
C HIS A 704 -48.15 17.93 5.20
N PRO A 705 -49.17 18.82 5.22
CA PRO A 705 -49.75 19.31 3.99
C PRO A 705 -48.66 19.93 3.14
N PHE A 706 -48.78 19.73 1.85
CA PHE A 706 -48.05 20.49 0.88
C PHE A 706 -48.43 21.98 1.07
N SER A 707 -47.49 22.78 1.59
CA SER A 707 -47.62 24.23 1.75
C SER A 707 -46.35 24.88 1.22
N PRO A 708 -46.39 25.52 0.04
CA PRO A 708 -45.22 26.18 -0.52
C PRO A 708 -44.84 27.37 0.36
N ALA A 709 -43.54 27.64 0.50
CA ALA A 709 -43.02 28.80 1.22
C ALA A 709 -43.57 30.12 0.65
N HIS A 710 -43.84 30.15 -0.65
CA HIS A 710 -44.49 31.27 -1.34
C HIS A 710 -45.75 30.80 -2.07
N GLU A 711 -46.92 31.07 -1.47
CA GLU A 711 -48.21 30.77 -2.08
C GLU A 711 -48.52 31.72 -3.25
N THR A 712 -49.12 31.16 -4.30
CA THR A 712 -49.68 31.92 -5.42
C THR A 712 -50.89 31.18 -5.99
N ASN A 713 -51.74 31.85 -6.77
CA ASN A 713 -52.87 31.25 -7.48
C ASN A 713 -52.89 31.75 -8.93
N ALA A 714 -51.71 32.00 -9.49
CA ALA A 714 -51.57 32.42 -10.87
C ALA A 714 -52.06 31.31 -11.80
N ASN A 715 -52.97 31.65 -12.71
CA ASN A 715 -53.71 30.68 -13.49
C ASN A 715 -53.54 30.93 -14.99
N TRP A 716 -53.17 29.89 -15.72
CA TRP A 716 -53.05 29.90 -17.17
C TRP A 716 -54.36 29.40 -17.79
N GLN A 717 -55.14 30.34 -18.34
CA GLN A 717 -56.35 30.10 -19.13
C GLN A 717 -57.36 29.12 -18.49
N ASN A 718 -57.58 29.21 -17.18
CA ASN A 718 -58.42 28.32 -16.36
C ASN A 718 -58.11 26.82 -16.56
N THR A 719 -56.84 26.51 -16.81
CA THR A 719 -56.41 25.17 -17.23
C THR A 719 -55.31 24.62 -16.32
N ILE A 720 -54.28 25.41 -16.03
CA ILE A 720 -53.21 25.07 -15.07
C ILE A 720 -53.04 26.22 -14.09
N THR A 721 -52.99 25.93 -12.80
CA THR A 721 -52.71 26.91 -11.74
C THR A 721 -51.36 26.65 -11.11
N LEU A 722 -50.55 27.69 -10.91
CA LEU A 722 -49.40 27.61 -10.01
C LEU A 722 -49.88 27.91 -8.59
N ARG A 723 -49.76 26.94 -7.69
CA ARG A 723 -50.17 27.04 -6.27
C ARG A 723 -49.10 27.65 -5.37
N GLY A 724 -47.85 27.62 -5.82
CA GLY A 724 -46.76 28.29 -5.14
C GLY A 724 -45.41 27.80 -5.62
N TYR A 725 -44.38 28.23 -4.93
CA TYR A 725 -43.01 27.81 -5.22
C TYR A 725 -42.13 27.87 -3.96
N ASP A 726 -41.09 27.04 -3.97
CA ASP A 726 -39.95 27.16 -3.06
C ASP A 726 -38.71 27.51 -3.85
N LEU A 727 -37.86 28.34 -3.25
CA LEU A 727 -36.63 28.81 -3.87
C LEU A 727 -35.45 28.58 -2.93
N ALA A 728 -34.45 27.86 -3.43
CA ALA A 728 -33.15 27.72 -2.78
C ALA A 728 -32.06 28.17 -3.76
N GLN A 729 -31.24 29.13 -3.33
CA GLN A 729 -30.18 29.70 -4.16
C GLN A 729 -28.82 29.51 -3.48
N THR A 730 -27.84 29.12 -4.29
CA THR A 730 -26.41 29.17 -3.95
C THR A 730 -25.67 30.05 -4.96
N ASP A 731 -24.37 30.27 -4.77
CA ASP A 731 -23.54 31.01 -5.73
C ASP A 731 -23.45 30.34 -7.12
N LYS A 732 -23.79 29.06 -7.24
CA LYS A 732 -23.62 28.29 -8.49
C LYS A 732 -24.91 27.84 -9.12
N THR A 733 -25.99 27.72 -8.34
CA THR A 733 -27.24 27.14 -8.77
C THR A 733 -28.43 27.82 -8.11
N LEU A 734 -29.49 27.99 -8.88
CA LEU A 734 -30.82 28.32 -8.41
C LEU A 734 -31.68 27.07 -8.57
N GLN A 735 -32.21 26.56 -7.46
CA GLN A 735 -33.17 25.47 -7.45
C GLN A 735 -34.56 26.04 -7.15
N LEU A 736 -35.47 25.92 -8.11
CA LEU A 736 -36.83 26.41 -8.04
C LEU A 736 -37.79 25.22 -8.07
N ALA A 737 -38.46 24.94 -6.96
CA ALA A 737 -39.53 23.95 -6.93
C ALA A 737 -40.86 24.67 -7.20
N LEU A 738 -41.48 24.36 -8.34
CA LEU A 738 -42.76 24.90 -8.78
C LEU A 738 -43.85 23.88 -8.50
N TYR A 739 -44.98 24.36 -7.99
CA TYR A 739 -46.09 23.50 -7.59
C TYR A 739 -47.33 23.82 -8.41
N TRP A 740 -47.57 23.00 -9.42
CA TRP A 740 -48.61 23.20 -10.40
C TRP A 740 -49.84 22.37 -10.07
N GLN A 741 -51.02 22.82 -10.46
CA GLN A 741 -52.26 22.06 -10.37
C GLN A 741 -53.00 22.08 -11.69
N GLY A 742 -53.33 20.89 -12.22
CA GLY A 742 -54.22 20.74 -13.36
C GLY A 742 -55.67 20.97 -12.93
N GLU A 743 -56.37 21.93 -13.53
CA GLU A 743 -57.75 22.25 -13.16
C GLU A 743 -58.78 21.37 -13.90
N ARG A 744 -58.35 20.73 -15.00
CA ARG A 744 -59.16 19.87 -15.88
C ARG A 744 -58.24 18.95 -16.69
N PRO A 745 -58.77 17.90 -17.36
CA PRO A 745 -57.96 17.05 -18.22
C PRO A 745 -57.28 17.87 -19.32
N LEU A 746 -55.97 17.63 -19.49
CA LEU A 746 -55.12 18.37 -20.42
C LEU A 746 -54.83 17.49 -21.65
N ASN A 747 -55.29 17.93 -22.83
CA ASN A 747 -55.05 17.20 -24.08
C ASN A 747 -53.77 17.63 -24.80
N ASP A 748 -53.22 18.78 -24.39
CA ASP A 748 -52.02 19.37 -24.98
C ASP A 748 -50.88 19.35 -23.94
N SER A 749 -49.67 19.13 -24.44
CA SER A 749 -48.43 19.11 -23.63
C SER A 749 -47.80 20.50 -23.61
N TYR A 750 -47.46 20.99 -22.41
CA TYR A 750 -46.86 22.31 -22.21
C TYR A 750 -45.46 22.22 -21.61
N LYS A 751 -44.56 23.09 -22.05
CA LYS A 751 -43.25 23.32 -21.43
C LYS A 751 -43.36 24.47 -20.43
N VAL A 752 -42.66 24.31 -19.31
CA VAL A 752 -42.41 25.36 -18.33
C VAL A 752 -41.10 26.04 -18.71
N PHE A 753 -41.16 27.33 -19.00
CA PHE A 753 -39.96 28.16 -19.13
C PHE A 753 -39.76 29.01 -17.89
N VAL A 754 -38.51 29.10 -17.45
CA VAL A 754 -38.05 29.95 -16.34
C VAL A 754 -36.89 30.80 -16.85
N HIS A 755 -37.03 32.12 -16.77
CA HIS A 755 -36.03 33.09 -17.22
C HIS A 755 -35.52 33.92 -16.04
N VAL A 756 -34.20 33.99 -15.89
CA VAL A 756 -33.51 34.90 -14.97
C VAL A 756 -33.11 36.15 -15.76
N ILE A 757 -33.78 37.27 -15.52
CA ILE A 757 -33.69 38.48 -16.33
C ILE A 757 -33.02 39.61 -15.55
N ASN A 758 -32.07 40.31 -16.18
CA ASN A 758 -31.54 41.54 -15.61
C ASN A 758 -32.56 42.68 -15.83
N PRO A 759 -33.16 43.27 -14.77
CA PRO A 759 -34.20 44.28 -14.92
C PRO A 759 -33.68 45.60 -15.51
N ALA A 760 -32.37 45.87 -15.47
CA ALA A 760 -31.79 47.10 -16.00
C ALA A 760 -31.54 47.02 -17.51
N THR A 761 -31.17 45.84 -18.04
CA THR A 761 -30.86 45.65 -19.47
C THR A 761 -31.96 44.94 -20.24
N GLY A 762 -32.78 44.12 -19.56
CA GLY A 762 -33.78 43.25 -20.17
C GLY A 762 -33.23 41.91 -20.68
N ASP A 763 -31.93 41.66 -20.52
CA ASP A 763 -31.29 40.43 -21.01
C ASP A 763 -31.60 39.22 -20.13
N ILE A 764 -31.77 38.05 -20.75
CA ILE A 764 -31.88 36.76 -20.07
C ILE A 764 -30.47 36.28 -19.72
N ALA A 765 -30.13 36.26 -18.43
CA ALA A 765 -28.83 35.84 -17.93
C ALA A 765 -28.71 34.31 -17.79
N ALA A 766 -29.82 33.63 -17.48
CA ALA A 766 -29.93 32.18 -17.46
C ALA A 766 -31.39 31.76 -17.69
N GLN A 767 -31.60 30.55 -18.21
CA GLN A 767 -32.95 30.04 -18.44
C GLN A 767 -33.01 28.50 -18.37
N SER A 768 -34.21 27.99 -18.16
CA SER A 768 -34.58 26.59 -18.37
C SER A 768 -35.92 26.53 -19.10
N ASP A 769 -36.08 25.62 -20.06
CA ASP A 769 -37.33 25.41 -20.80
C ASP A 769 -37.50 23.91 -21.06
N ALA A 770 -38.43 23.29 -20.33
CA ALA A 770 -38.61 21.84 -20.32
C ALA A 770 -40.07 21.46 -20.04
N ILE A 771 -40.45 20.26 -20.48
CA ILE A 771 -41.66 19.61 -19.94
C ILE A 771 -41.45 19.35 -18.44
N PRO A 772 -42.49 19.47 -17.59
CA PRO A 772 -42.37 19.27 -16.14
C PRO A 772 -41.63 17.99 -15.73
N ARG A 773 -40.92 18.07 -14.60
CA ARG A 773 -40.01 17.06 -14.08
C ARG A 773 -38.91 16.69 -15.08
N ASN A 774 -38.32 17.70 -15.70
CA ASN A 774 -37.19 17.56 -16.63
C ASN A 774 -37.45 16.51 -17.74
N TRP A 775 -38.54 16.71 -18.50
CA TRP A 775 -38.96 15.83 -19.62
C TRP A 775 -39.57 14.48 -19.25
N THR A 776 -39.87 14.23 -17.98
CA THR A 776 -40.39 12.91 -17.54
C THR A 776 -41.89 12.89 -17.25
N TYR A 777 -42.55 14.04 -17.08
CA TYR A 777 -43.96 14.08 -16.69
C TYR A 777 -44.77 15.12 -17.48
N PRO A 778 -45.22 14.78 -18.70
CA PRO A 778 -45.96 15.71 -19.56
C PRO A 778 -47.29 16.12 -18.95
N THR A 779 -47.73 17.36 -19.23
CA THR A 779 -48.99 17.88 -18.68
C THR A 779 -50.21 17.08 -19.09
N THR A 780 -50.15 16.33 -20.20
CA THR A 780 -51.22 15.40 -20.61
C THR A 780 -51.43 14.21 -19.68
N ALA A 781 -50.45 13.92 -18.82
CA ALA A 781 -50.55 12.85 -17.82
C ALA A 781 -51.16 13.32 -16.49
N TRP A 782 -51.42 14.62 -16.34
CA TRP A 782 -51.91 15.18 -15.08
C TRP A 782 -53.40 14.88 -14.89
N GLU A 783 -53.77 14.47 -13.68
CA GLU A 783 -55.16 14.30 -13.29
C GLU A 783 -55.77 15.63 -12.79
N PRO A 784 -57.08 15.86 -13.00
CA PRO A 784 -57.75 17.05 -12.48
C PRO A 784 -57.64 17.09 -10.95
N GLY A 785 -57.05 18.16 -10.43
CA GLY A 785 -56.83 18.36 -9.00
C GLY A 785 -55.45 17.92 -8.49
N GLU A 786 -54.64 17.22 -9.29
CA GLU A 786 -53.28 16.79 -8.95
C GLU A 786 -52.33 17.98 -8.73
N ILE A 787 -51.44 17.94 -7.72
CA ILE A 787 -50.48 19.02 -7.42
C ILE A 787 -49.06 18.61 -7.83
N VAL A 788 -48.71 18.78 -9.09
CA VAL A 788 -47.42 18.37 -9.64
C VAL A 788 -46.28 19.26 -9.12
N ARG A 789 -45.39 18.65 -8.33
CA ARG A 789 -44.09 19.24 -7.98
C ARG A 789 -43.08 19.10 -9.13
N ASP A 790 -42.60 20.24 -9.63
CA ASP A 790 -41.62 20.36 -10.70
C ASP A 790 -40.37 21.12 -10.22
N VAL A 791 -39.22 20.44 -10.14
CA VAL A 791 -37.96 21.05 -9.69
C VAL A 791 -37.12 21.48 -10.89
N VAL A 792 -36.95 22.78 -11.03
CA VAL A 792 -36.15 23.41 -12.09
C VAL A 792 -34.81 23.87 -11.50
N GLU A 793 -33.72 23.25 -11.96
CA GLU A 793 -32.36 23.69 -11.62
C GLU A 793 -31.78 24.57 -12.72
N ILE A 794 -31.38 25.79 -12.34
CA ILE A 794 -30.80 26.79 -13.24
C ILE A 794 -29.35 27.04 -12.84
N PRO A 795 -28.37 26.68 -13.69
CA PRO A 795 -26.97 27.02 -13.45
C PRO A 795 -26.77 28.53 -13.44
N LEU A 796 -26.19 29.04 -12.35
CA LEU A 796 -25.78 30.45 -12.21
C LEU A 796 -24.26 30.61 -12.33
N ALA A 797 -23.52 29.52 -12.54
CA ALA A 797 -22.09 29.54 -12.76
C ALA A 797 -21.75 30.28 -14.08
N GLY A 798 -21.43 31.58 -13.96
CA GLY A 798 -21.16 32.47 -15.10
C GLY A 798 -22.09 33.67 -15.19
N VAL A 799 -23.15 33.73 -14.37
CA VAL A 799 -23.99 34.92 -14.21
C VAL A 799 -23.25 35.92 -13.32
N ALA A 800 -23.16 37.18 -13.76
CA ALA A 800 -22.51 38.24 -13.00
C ALA A 800 -23.28 38.58 -11.72
N ASP A 801 -22.59 39.11 -10.70
CA ASP A 801 -23.25 39.52 -9.47
C ASP A 801 -24.14 40.74 -9.71
N GLY A 802 -25.37 40.70 -9.20
CA GLY A 802 -26.40 41.70 -9.42
C GLY A 802 -27.80 41.23 -9.02
N ARG A 803 -28.75 42.15 -9.15
CA ARG A 803 -30.17 41.87 -8.90
C ARG A 803 -30.86 41.37 -10.16
N TYR A 804 -31.55 40.24 -10.08
CA TYR A 804 -32.24 39.60 -11.20
C TYR A 804 -33.71 39.30 -10.88
N GLN A 805 -34.56 39.33 -11.90
CA GLN A 805 -35.97 38.95 -11.81
C GLN A 805 -36.19 37.54 -12.39
N ILE A 806 -36.94 36.70 -11.67
CA ILE A 806 -37.31 35.37 -12.13
C ILE A 806 -38.71 35.45 -12.75
N TRP A 807 -38.78 35.17 -14.05
CA TRP A 807 -40.03 35.14 -14.81
C TRP A 807 -40.33 33.72 -15.25
N ILE A 808 -41.60 33.31 -15.16
CA ILE A 808 -42.04 31.97 -15.55
C ILE A 808 -43.21 32.02 -16.52
N GLY A 809 -43.40 30.97 -17.30
CA GLY A 809 -44.61 30.80 -18.10
C GLY A 809 -44.72 29.43 -18.72
N LEU A 810 -45.83 29.21 -19.42
CA LEU A 810 -46.14 27.97 -20.13
C LEU A 810 -46.17 28.22 -21.63
N SER A 811 -45.56 27.33 -22.40
CA SER A 811 -45.62 27.33 -23.86
C SER A 811 -46.07 25.97 -24.38
N HIS A 812 -46.85 25.97 -25.46
CA HIS A 812 -47.25 24.73 -26.11
C HIS A 812 -46.03 23.98 -26.66
N GLU A 813 -45.88 22.68 -26.38
CA GLU A 813 -44.67 21.92 -26.68
C GLU A 813 -44.28 21.96 -28.17
N LEU A 814 -45.26 21.74 -29.05
CA LEU A 814 -45.06 21.66 -30.50
C LEU A 814 -45.06 23.02 -31.22
N THR A 815 -45.99 23.94 -30.91
CA THR A 815 -46.13 25.22 -31.62
C THR A 815 -45.27 26.33 -31.03
N GLY A 816 -44.90 26.23 -29.74
CA GLY A 816 -44.17 27.26 -29.01
C GLY A 816 -45.04 28.44 -28.57
N ASP A 817 -46.35 28.41 -28.82
CA ASP A 817 -47.26 29.49 -28.45
C ASP A 817 -47.33 29.64 -26.93
N ARG A 818 -47.21 30.88 -26.42
CA ARG A 818 -47.27 31.16 -24.98
C ARG A 818 -48.70 31.26 -24.50
N LEU A 819 -48.95 30.69 -23.32
CA LEU A 819 -50.24 30.77 -22.67
C LEU A 819 -50.33 32.05 -21.84
N THR A 820 -51.50 32.66 -21.87
CA THR A 820 -51.80 33.84 -21.04
C THR A 820 -52.03 33.41 -19.60
N VAL A 821 -51.27 34.00 -18.68
CA VAL A 821 -51.46 33.89 -17.22
C VAL A 821 -52.34 35.03 -16.72
N SER A 822 -53.22 34.74 -15.77
CA SER A 822 -53.82 35.73 -14.86
C SER A 822 -53.13 35.61 -13.51
N ASP A 823 -52.53 36.69 -13.01
CA ASP A 823 -51.94 36.72 -11.68
C ASP A 823 -53.01 36.85 -10.57
N ASN A 824 -52.55 36.90 -9.32
CA ASN A 824 -53.43 37.00 -8.13
C ASN A 824 -54.21 38.33 -8.06
N ALA A 825 -53.79 39.36 -8.79
CA ALA A 825 -54.48 40.65 -8.88
C ALA A 825 -55.45 40.70 -10.07
N GLY A 826 -55.53 39.63 -10.88
CA GLY A 826 -56.36 39.56 -12.08
C GLY A 826 -55.73 40.24 -13.31
N GLN A 827 -54.43 40.57 -13.25
CA GLN A 827 -53.69 41.12 -14.39
C GLN A 827 -53.24 39.98 -15.31
N THR A 828 -53.39 40.17 -16.62
CA THR A 828 -53.06 39.17 -17.63
C THR A 828 -51.77 39.50 -18.40
N ASP A 829 -50.88 38.53 -18.58
CA ASP A 829 -49.65 38.62 -19.38
C ASP A 829 -49.29 37.23 -19.98
N GLU A 830 -48.24 37.10 -20.78
CA GLU A 830 -47.71 35.82 -21.30
C GLU A 830 -46.66 35.17 -20.38
N ARG A 831 -46.32 35.83 -19.28
CA ARG A 831 -45.38 35.36 -18.25
C ARG A 831 -45.69 35.99 -16.91
N LEU A 832 -45.36 35.29 -15.83
CA LEU A 832 -45.53 35.76 -14.45
C LEU A 832 -44.18 36.15 -13.87
N LEU A 833 -44.07 37.33 -13.26
CA LEU A 833 -42.93 37.66 -12.39
C LEU A 833 -43.10 36.89 -11.08
N LEU A 834 -42.21 35.93 -10.84
CA LEU A 834 -42.30 35.06 -9.68
C LEU A 834 -41.66 35.69 -8.44
N THR A 835 -40.43 36.20 -8.59
CA THR A 835 -39.70 36.92 -7.52
C THR A 835 -38.47 37.65 -8.06
N THR A 836 -37.73 38.32 -7.18
CA THR A 836 -36.42 38.93 -7.44
C THR A 836 -35.37 38.28 -6.55
N ILE A 837 -34.21 37.97 -7.12
CA ILE A 837 -33.05 37.41 -6.41
C ILE A 837 -31.83 38.32 -6.53
N ASP A 838 -30.93 38.24 -5.55
CA ASP A 838 -29.61 38.85 -5.62
C ASP A 838 -28.59 37.70 -5.81
N LYS A 839 -27.86 37.72 -6.91
CA LYS A 839 -26.75 36.79 -7.22
C LYS A 839 -25.44 37.52 -7.03
#